data_AF-A0A934YAH8-F1
#
_entry.id   AF-A0A934YAH8-F1
#
_cell.length_a   1.000
_cell.length_b   1.000
_cell.length_c   1.000
_cell.angle_alpha   90.00
_cell.angle_beta   90.00
_cell.angle_gamma   90.00
#
_symmetry.space_group_name_H-M   'P 1'
#
loop_
_entity.id
_entity.type
_entity.pdbx_description
1 polymer ?
#
loop_
_entity_poly.entity_id
_entity_poly.type
_entity_poly.pdbx_seq_one_letter_code
_entity_poly.pdbx_strand_id
1 'polypeptide(L)'
;MKLLVPILYILFCTSLIAQQPCANNGSCQTAEEIIFPASMNQVCVIGCNNDMPHGPKLNGAGACNFMANPTAWYVFNTGDNNRASFNISSTDLTNPKFALFSSCDQWLECNPSISILESNTDYYIAVTDDDGLEGDFELCMNLYHASDSCLKSHKLEIIGSSMGSPLEGPFKPCEEVTYRYTVNFDKTGSNWIHSIIPVISDCFDYIQNTEPLNTILPEGNAKWSWVDADSLHWKPSANEESLIGVDANSGKLCLLGAPGCIPFAGGTACSSEGTSLPGGWVGAVYSDGCKSISPNQAWGDSRVGNHFVTFTLKIPCDACENTTCNDFSVSIANFGDGQTGGYSSNKCNGSVMASKKILVKCCQQPSLDSVDAVICSKAAFDPTLDLQPSNSTIEWTVTAPDGLMGAFAGEGSGINQRLQNTSDEEQTVVYQIIPISPSGCKGDTTSIKVIVKPDILSNISHDLVNCKDSLLYIEADAQGGSGDGYSYSWSTGSDNESITILTDEAKTMTLTITDDEGCSQTDTLKITTITDPVSLPSSVKLTGSPTVFIDNFNKFSCEAFPVAQFYEWSIDGIVVGYGRVTEFRIPYLSLGTHTLCVRASNSCDLVGQSLCWDIKFIESPLNMDCTGAEYVCNKNKKSLTFPGSYGLAQELNTGDYCSGTTYGETNSHWINFDIAQAGKLWFTIKPKNPLDVDFVVFKRVDDGGCYTKKSVRCCYSSSGACNLDLGLSPDETDVFEGGGCENGNNGLLAALDCEVGDSYYLVILAYNNTEKTKYSIEFCGTALMTCDDYVCETLGSTSLISSNSLKVFPNPNDGNFTLELPHIMSGTLEIMDTNGKIIKNQRLIDYEKNQNISIKGLSPGLYNIMIRDTYGKTVGNCRLTTL
;
A
#
# COMPACT_ATOMS: atom_id res chain seq x y z
N MET A 1 -75.94 7.02 -4.39
CA MET A 1 -76.16 7.05 -5.85
C MET A 1 -74.77 6.88 -6.48
N LYS A 2 -74.45 5.71 -7.08
CA LYS A 2 -74.41 5.51 -8.55
C LYS A 2 -73.30 6.44 -9.15
N LEU A 3 -72.18 6.00 -9.73
CA LEU A 3 -71.89 5.05 -10.82
C LEU A 3 -70.34 4.85 -10.87
N LEU A 4 -69.78 3.64 -11.03
CA LEU A 4 -69.35 2.94 -12.28
C LEU A 4 -68.12 3.59 -13.00
N VAL A 5 -66.88 3.03 -12.95
CA VAL A 5 -66.28 1.80 -13.59
C VAL A 5 -65.72 2.11 -15.01
N PRO A 6 -64.64 1.49 -15.58
CA PRO A 6 -63.89 0.26 -15.20
C PRO A 6 -62.33 0.33 -15.19
N ILE A 7 -61.74 -0.64 -14.49
CA ILE A 7 -60.36 -1.15 -14.66
C ILE A 7 -60.44 -2.48 -15.41
N LEU A 8 -59.56 -2.68 -16.39
CA LEU A 8 -59.56 -3.80 -17.33
C LEU A 8 -58.67 -4.96 -16.83
N TYR A 9 -59.33 -6.10 -16.61
CA TYR A 9 -58.89 -7.51 -16.64
C TYR A 9 -57.43 -7.90 -16.34
N ILE A 10 -57.25 -8.67 -15.26
CA ILE A 10 -56.37 -9.85 -15.23
C ILE A 10 -57.16 -11.03 -14.64
N LEU A 11 -57.21 -12.13 -15.39
CA LEU A 11 -57.84 -13.42 -15.06
C LEU A 11 -57.20 -14.06 -13.82
N PHE A 12 -58.03 -14.65 -12.96
CA PHE A 12 -57.61 -15.61 -11.94
C PHE A 12 -57.99 -17.04 -12.33
N CYS A 13 -57.02 -17.93 -12.10
CA CYS A 13 -57.16 -19.29 -11.56
C CYS A 13 -57.66 -20.41 -12.48
N THR A 14 -56.72 -21.11 -13.12
CA THR A 14 -56.78 -22.58 -13.23
C THR A 14 -55.85 -23.16 -12.16
N SER A 15 -56.41 -23.87 -11.19
CA SER A 15 -55.67 -24.67 -10.22
C SER A 15 -54.94 -25.79 -10.96
N LEU A 16 -53.60 -25.74 -11.01
CA LEU A 16 -52.80 -26.95 -11.21
C LEU A 16 -53.04 -27.85 -9.99
N ILE A 17 -53.63 -29.02 -10.22
CA ILE A 17 -53.55 -30.13 -9.28
C ILE A 17 -52.11 -30.64 -9.42
N ALA A 18 -51.25 -30.36 -8.42
CA ALA A 18 -49.97 -31.06 -8.32
C ALA A 18 -50.29 -32.56 -8.16
N GLN A 19 -49.70 -33.42 -9.00
CA GLN A 19 -49.81 -34.86 -8.80
C GLN A 19 -49.22 -35.21 -7.43
N GLN A 20 -49.86 -36.16 -6.75
CA GLN A 20 -49.47 -36.57 -5.42
C GLN A 20 -48.26 -37.52 -5.52
N PRO A 21 -47.21 -37.35 -4.69
CA PRO A 21 -46.08 -38.26 -4.65
C PRO A 21 -46.54 -39.71 -4.50
N CYS A 22 -45.83 -40.64 -5.15
CA CYS A 22 -46.24 -42.05 -5.17
C CYS A 22 -46.19 -42.73 -3.78
N ALA A 23 -45.48 -42.14 -2.81
CA ALA A 23 -45.47 -42.51 -1.40
C ALA A 23 -45.18 -41.30 -0.49
N ASN A 24 -45.33 -41.47 0.83
CA ASN A 24 -45.12 -40.40 1.81
C ASN A 24 -43.66 -40.28 2.31
N ASN A 25 -42.70 -40.86 1.60
CA ASN A 25 -41.28 -40.92 1.98
C ASN A 25 -40.39 -39.96 1.18
N GLY A 26 -40.92 -38.80 0.79
CA GLY A 26 -40.20 -37.79 -0.01
C GLY A 26 -39.16 -36.96 0.76
N SER A 27 -38.95 -37.19 2.06
CA SER A 27 -37.87 -36.56 2.82
C SER A 27 -37.29 -37.52 3.87
N CYS A 28 -36.07 -37.22 4.33
CA CYS A 28 -35.43 -38.01 5.38
C CYS A 28 -36.25 -38.11 6.68
N GLN A 29 -37.01 -37.06 7.03
CA GLN A 29 -37.88 -37.06 8.23
C GLN A 29 -39.11 -37.96 8.08
N THR A 30 -39.49 -38.28 6.84
CA THR A 30 -40.61 -39.18 6.53
C THR A 30 -40.16 -40.49 5.91
N ALA A 31 -38.86 -40.82 6.04
CA ALA A 31 -38.25 -42.01 5.48
C ALA A 31 -39.01 -43.29 5.88
N GLU A 32 -39.21 -44.19 4.92
CA GLU A 32 -39.91 -45.45 5.14
C GLU A 32 -38.97 -46.49 5.78
N GLU A 33 -39.45 -47.18 6.82
CA GLU A 33 -38.63 -48.16 7.55
C GLU A 33 -38.49 -49.48 6.79
N ILE A 34 -37.26 -49.91 6.54
CA ILE A 34 -36.93 -51.25 6.04
C ILE A 34 -36.71 -52.18 7.24
N ILE A 35 -37.66 -53.08 7.45
CA ILE A 35 -37.64 -54.02 8.59
C ILE A 35 -36.91 -55.30 8.20
N PHE A 36 -35.90 -55.69 8.99
CA PHE A 36 -35.15 -56.94 8.82
C PHE A 36 -35.70 -58.06 9.72
N PRO A 37 -36.39 -59.09 9.17
CA PRO A 37 -36.85 -60.23 9.96
C PRO A 37 -35.67 -61.10 10.39
N ALA A 38 -35.72 -61.66 11.60
CA ALA A 38 -34.64 -62.47 12.18
C ALA A 38 -34.23 -63.74 11.38
N SER A 39 -34.97 -64.11 10.33
CA SER A 39 -34.74 -65.32 9.52
C SER A 39 -34.35 -65.05 8.06
N MET A 40 -34.16 -63.79 7.65
CA MET A 40 -33.88 -63.42 6.26
C MET A 40 -32.48 -62.81 6.14
N ASN A 41 -31.68 -63.32 5.21
CA ASN A 41 -30.35 -62.76 4.92
C ASN A 41 -30.43 -61.55 3.98
N GLN A 42 -31.50 -61.44 3.17
CA GLN A 42 -31.77 -60.34 2.23
C GLN A 42 -33.19 -59.82 2.40
N VAL A 43 -33.37 -58.50 2.35
CA VAL A 43 -34.67 -57.83 2.30
C VAL A 43 -34.70 -56.96 1.04
N CYS A 44 -35.75 -57.08 0.24
CA CYS A 44 -35.97 -56.22 -0.93
C CYS A 44 -37.26 -55.41 -0.72
N VAL A 45 -37.18 -54.11 -1.00
CA VAL A 45 -38.32 -53.19 -0.98
C VAL A 45 -38.58 -52.68 -2.38
N ILE A 46 -39.86 -52.63 -2.75
CA ILE A 46 -40.32 -52.02 -4.00
C ILE A 46 -40.68 -50.57 -3.67
N GLY A 47 -40.01 -49.64 -4.34
CA GLY A 47 -40.15 -48.20 -4.18
C GLY A 47 -40.41 -47.48 -5.48
N CYS A 48 -40.63 -46.17 -5.40
CA CYS A 48 -40.85 -45.31 -6.56
C CYS A 48 -40.37 -43.88 -6.25
N ASN A 49 -39.88 -43.16 -7.26
CA ASN A 49 -39.53 -41.74 -7.14
C ASN A 49 -40.48 -40.80 -7.91
N ASN A 50 -41.63 -41.33 -8.37
CA ASN A 50 -42.66 -40.56 -9.08
C ASN A 50 -43.25 -39.42 -8.23
N ASP A 51 -43.22 -38.21 -8.78
CA ASP A 51 -43.67 -36.96 -8.18
C ASP A 51 -43.03 -36.68 -6.80
N MET A 52 -41.85 -37.25 -6.52
CA MET A 52 -41.12 -37.02 -5.27
C MET A 52 -40.38 -35.68 -5.29
N PRO A 53 -40.22 -35.01 -4.14
CA PRO A 53 -39.32 -33.87 -4.02
C PRO A 53 -37.91 -34.22 -4.47
N HIS A 54 -37.20 -33.22 -5.00
CA HIS A 54 -35.77 -33.36 -5.24
C HIS A 54 -35.05 -33.65 -3.94
N GLY A 55 -34.04 -34.53 -4.02
CA GLY A 55 -33.19 -34.84 -2.89
C GLY A 55 -32.35 -33.65 -2.41
N PRO A 56 -31.59 -33.83 -1.33
CA PRO A 56 -30.80 -32.79 -0.73
C PRO A 56 -29.65 -32.44 -1.67
N LYS A 57 -29.42 -31.15 -1.88
CA LYS A 57 -28.22 -30.69 -2.59
C LYS A 57 -26.99 -30.97 -1.73
N LEU A 58 -26.31 -32.06 -2.03
CA LEU A 58 -25.04 -32.42 -1.41
C LEU A 58 -23.95 -31.53 -2.03
N ASN A 59 -23.14 -30.88 -1.20
CA ASN A 59 -22.03 -30.03 -1.65
C ASN A 59 -20.69 -30.62 -1.20
N GLY A 60 -19.68 -30.56 -2.07
CA GLY A 60 -18.32 -31.10 -1.82
C GLY A 60 -17.88 -32.11 -2.88
N ALA A 61 -16.56 -32.35 -3.01
CA ALA A 61 -16.07 -33.42 -3.88
C ALA A 61 -16.57 -34.76 -3.34
N GLY A 62 -17.26 -35.55 -4.18
CA GLY A 62 -17.92 -36.79 -3.74
C GLY A 62 -19.40 -36.69 -3.43
N ALA A 63 -20.00 -35.50 -3.54
CA ALA A 63 -21.44 -35.34 -3.46
C ALA A 63 -22.15 -36.24 -4.48
N CYS A 64 -23.22 -36.89 -4.06
CA CYS A 64 -24.09 -37.63 -4.96
C CYS A 64 -24.87 -36.62 -5.79
N ASN A 65 -24.30 -36.19 -6.92
CA ASN A 65 -24.86 -35.15 -7.77
C ASN A 65 -26.26 -35.51 -8.30
N PHE A 66 -26.55 -36.82 -8.40
CA PHE A 66 -27.87 -37.37 -8.70
C PHE A 66 -28.96 -37.03 -7.66
N MET A 67 -28.60 -36.60 -6.44
CA MET A 67 -29.57 -36.19 -5.43
C MET A 67 -30.31 -34.89 -5.79
N ALA A 68 -29.90 -34.21 -6.86
CA ALA A 68 -30.66 -33.10 -7.40
C ALA A 68 -31.93 -33.56 -8.16
N ASN A 69 -32.22 -34.87 -8.22
CA ASN A 69 -33.38 -35.45 -8.92
C ASN A 69 -34.46 -35.92 -7.92
N PRO A 70 -35.70 -36.24 -8.39
CA PRO A 70 -36.77 -36.78 -7.56
C PRO A 70 -36.31 -38.00 -6.73
N THR A 71 -36.47 -37.95 -5.42
CA THR A 71 -35.80 -38.86 -4.48
C THR A 71 -36.75 -39.43 -3.43
N ALA A 72 -36.70 -40.75 -3.24
CA ALA A 72 -37.44 -41.47 -2.20
C ALA A 72 -36.53 -41.90 -1.05
N TRP A 73 -37.01 -41.85 0.19
CA TRP A 73 -36.21 -42.08 1.40
C TRP A 73 -36.61 -43.32 2.18
N TYR A 74 -35.61 -44.02 2.70
CA TYR A 74 -35.74 -45.21 3.54
C TYR A 74 -34.84 -45.11 4.77
N VAL A 75 -35.18 -45.81 5.83
CA VAL A 75 -34.38 -45.93 7.07
C VAL A 75 -34.29 -47.39 7.49
N PHE A 76 -33.14 -47.82 8.03
CA PHE A 76 -32.97 -49.15 8.59
C PHE A 76 -32.05 -49.11 9.81
N ASN A 77 -32.30 -50.01 10.77
CA ASN A 77 -31.42 -50.24 11.91
C ASN A 77 -30.52 -51.46 11.64
N THR A 78 -29.24 -51.36 11.99
CA THR A 78 -28.28 -52.45 11.77
C THR A 78 -28.46 -53.64 12.72
N GLY A 79 -29.12 -53.45 13.87
CA GLY A 79 -29.12 -54.44 14.95
C GLY A 79 -27.69 -54.84 15.33
N ASP A 80 -27.46 -56.10 15.70
CA ASP A 80 -26.09 -56.54 16.01
C ASP A 80 -25.17 -56.64 14.78
N ASN A 81 -25.67 -56.45 13.56
CA ASN A 81 -24.85 -56.50 12.35
C ASN A 81 -23.93 -55.29 12.26
N ASN A 82 -22.83 -55.43 11.54
CA ASN A 82 -21.85 -54.35 11.38
C ASN A 82 -21.55 -54.07 9.90
N ARG A 83 -22.33 -54.64 8.97
CA ARG A 83 -22.15 -54.50 7.53
C ARG A 83 -23.50 -54.55 6.82
N ALA A 84 -23.61 -53.84 5.70
CA ALA A 84 -24.72 -53.92 4.78
C ALA A 84 -24.22 -54.11 3.34
N SER A 85 -24.88 -54.94 2.54
CA SER A 85 -24.74 -54.93 1.08
C SER A 85 -26.02 -54.46 0.42
N PHE A 86 -25.89 -53.76 -0.70
CA PHE A 86 -26.99 -53.11 -1.39
C PHE A 86 -26.97 -53.48 -2.86
N ASN A 87 -28.15 -53.67 -3.42
CA ASN A 87 -28.37 -53.84 -4.84
C ASN A 87 -29.64 -53.08 -5.21
N ILE A 88 -29.58 -52.28 -6.26
CA ILE A 88 -30.74 -51.57 -6.79
C ILE A 88 -30.95 -51.98 -8.25
N SER A 89 -32.21 -52.26 -8.59
CA SER A 89 -32.60 -52.58 -9.95
C SER A 89 -33.92 -51.89 -10.30
N SER A 90 -34.13 -51.62 -11.58
CA SER A 90 -35.36 -51.01 -12.08
C SER A 90 -35.55 -51.35 -13.55
N THR A 91 -36.81 -51.40 -13.99
CA THR A 91 -37.18 -51.44 -15.42
C THR A 91 -37.56 -50.07 -15.97
N ASP A 92 -37.82 -49.11 -15.09
CA ASP A 92 -38.34 -47.79 -15.44
C ASP A 92 -37.22 -46.73 -15.38
N LEU A 93 -36.33 -46.86 -14.39
CA LEU A 93 -35.13 -46.03 -14.22
C LEU A 93 -33.98 -46.59 -15.05
N THR A 94 -33.31 -45.74 -15.82
CA THR A 94 -32.20 -46.13 -16.69
C THR A 94 -30.87 -46.20 -15.96
N ASN A 95 -30.70 -45.41 -14.91
CA ASN A 95 -29.49 -45.33 -14.10
C ASN A 95 -29.85 -45.14 -12.62
N PRO A 96 -30.51 -46.14 -11.99
CA PRO A 96 -30.90 -46.05 -10.59
C PRO A 96 -29.67 -45.96 -9.69
N LYS A 97 -29.69 -44.99 -8.77
CA LYS A 97 -28.64 -44.73 -7.78
C LYS A 97 -29.27 -44.50 -6.42
N PHE A 98 -28.45 -44.59 -5.38
CA PHE A 98 -28.86 -44.15 -4.06
C PHE A 98 -27.70 -43.53 -3.29
N ALA A 99 -27.99 -42.87 -2.20
CA ALA A 99 -27.00 -42.39 -1.25
C ALA A 99 -27.34 -42.88 0.16
N LEU A 100 -26.31 -43.25 0.91
CA LEU A 100 -26.40 -43.71 2.28
C LEU A 100 -26.04 -42.55 3.23
N PHE A 101 -26.75 -42.44 4.36
CA PHE A 101 -26.62 -41.37 5.34
C PHE A 101 -26.62 -41.95 6.77
N SER A 102 -25.84 -41.37 7.68
CA SER A 102 -25.89 -41.69 9.12
C SER A 102 -26.93 -40.83 9.86
N SER A 103 -27.30 -39.69 9.28
CA SER A 103 -28.43 -38.85 9.71
C SER A 103 -28.89 -37.99 8.54
N CYS A 104 -30.03 -37.30 8.67
CA CYS A 104 -30.57 -36.47 7.58
C CYS A 104 -29.61 -35.39 7.07
N ASP A 105 -28.65 -34.96 7.90
CA ASP A 105 -27.68 -33.93 7.56
C ASP A 105 -26.27 -34.49 7.31
N GLN A 106 -26.08 -35.81 7.43
CA GLN A 106 -24.78 -36.48 7.35
C GLN A 106 -24.82 -37.60 6.32
N TRP A 107 -24.44 -37.23 5.10
CA TRP A 107 -24.19 -38.17 4.01
C TRP A 107 -22.93 -39.00 4.27
N LEU A 108 -22.96 -40.28 3.92
CA LEU A 108 -21.85 -41.23 4.05
C LEU A 108 -21.25 -41.61 2.70
N GLU A 109 -22.05 -42.21 1.81
CA GLU A 109 -21.57 -42.88 0.61
C GLU A 109 -22.56 -42.74 -0.55
N CYS A 110 -22.07 -42.69 -1.80
CA CYS A 110 -22.89 -42.68 -3.01
C CYS A 110 -22.87 -44.07 -3.63
N ASN A 111 -24.03 -44.66 -3.79
CA ASN A 111 -24.29 -45.92 -4.48
C ASN A 111 -23.32 -47.07 -4.09
N PRO A 112 -23.07 -47.31 -2.79
CA PRO A 112 -22.18 -48.39 -2.38
C PRO A 112 -22.77 -49.76 -2.67
N SER A 113 -21.98 -50.71 -3.16
CA SER A 113 -22.42 -52.12 -3.20
C SER A 113 -22.37 -52.78 -1.82
N ILE A 114 -21.48 -52.32 -0.94
CA ILE A 114 -21.31 -52.77 0.44
C ILE A 114 -20.87 -51.57 1.29
N SER A 115 -21.43 -51.41 2.49
CA SER A 115 -21.01 -50.40 3.47
C SER A 115 -20.73 -51.02 4.83
N ILE A 116 -19.82 -50.38 5.56
CA ILE A 116 -19.43 -50.74 6.92
C ILE A 116 -20.19 -49.87 7.90
N LEU A 117 -20.93 -50.50 8.82
CA LEU A 117 -21.87 -49.80 9.67
C LEU A 117 -21.62 -50.10 11.14
N GLU A 118 -21.99 -49.16 12.01
CA GLU A 118 -22.04 -49.39 13.45
C GLU A 118 -23.23 -50.30 13.78
N SER A 119 -23.04 -51.20 14.75
CA SER A 119 -24.12 -52.04 15.25
C SER A 119 -25.08 -51.23 16.12
N ASN A 120 -26.37 -51.56 16.04
CA ASN A 120 -27.49 -50.96 16.74
C ASN A 120 -27.66 -49.47 16.41
N THR A 121 -27.40 -49.09 15.16
CA THR A 121 -27.43 -47.71 14.66
C THR A 121 -28.37 -47.59 13.46
N ASP A 122 -29.10 -46.47 13.39
CA ASP A 122 -29.98 -46.13 12.27
C ASP A 122 -29.20 -45.48 11.12
N TYR A 123 -29.51 -45.89 9.89
CA TYR A 123 -28.98 -45.31 8.66
C TYR A 123 -30.11 -45.04 7.68
N TYR A 124 -29.94 -44.03 6.83
CA TYR A 124 -30.94 -43.61 5.84
C TYR A 124 -30.43 -43.82 4.42
N ILE A 125 -31.33 -44.17 3.51
CA ILE A 125 -31.06 -44.40 2.10
C ILE A 125 -31.96 -43.46 1.29
N ALA A 126 -31.37 -42.65 0.44
CA ALA A 126 -32.08 -41.81 -0.51
C ALA A 126 -31.90 -42.41 -1.92
N VAL A 127 -32.98 -42.82 -2.57
CA VAL A 127 -32.98 -43.50 -3.87
C VAL A 127 -33.50 -42.57 -4.96
N THR A 128 -32.81 -42.53 -6.09
CA THR A 128 -33.14 -41.69 -7.24
C THR A 128 -32.57 -42.28 -8.54
N ASP A 129 -32.70 -41.55 -9.65
CA ASP A 129 -32.11 -41.86 -10.94
C ASP A 129 -31.16 -40.74 -11.33
N ASP A 130 -29.94 -41.07 -11.78
CA ASP A 130 -28.92 -40.07 -12.14
C ASP A 130 -29.31 -39.25 -13.38
N ASP A 131 -30.10 -39.84 -14.29
CA ASP A 131 -30.60 -39.18 -15.49
C ASP A 131 -31.89 -38.37 -15.21
N GLY A 132 -32.39 -38.39 -13.98
CA GLY A 132 -33.57 -37.66 -13.54
C GLY A 132 -34.90 -38.30 -13.94
N LEU A 133 -34.90 -39.58 -14.32
CA LEU A 133 -36.14 -40.31 -14.60
C LEU A 133 -36.93 -40.62 -13.34
N GLU A 134 -38.23 -40.70 -13.51
CA GLU A 134 -39.18 -41.10 -12.48
C GLU A 134 -39.81 -42.45 -12.83
N GLY A 135 -39.94 -43.33 -11.84
CA GLY A 135 -40.43 -44.69 -12.04
C GLY A 135 -40.31 -45.57 -10.80
N ASP A 136 -40.64 -46.85 -10.96
CA ASP A 136 -40.54 -47.85 -9.90
C ASP A 136 -39.14 -48.48 -9.84
N PHE A 137 -38.68 -48.86 -8.65
CA PHE A 137 -37.40 -49.55 -8.43
C PHE A 137 -37.51 -50.62 -7.35
N GLU A 138 -36.57 -51.56 -7.34
CA GLU A 138 -36.37 -52.54 -6.27
C GLU A 138 -35.02 -52.30 -5.60
N LEU A 139 -35.04 -51.99 -4.30
CA LEU A 139 -33.86 -51.86 -3.46
C LEU A 139 -33.73 -53.11 -2.58
N CYS A 140 -32.71 -53.91 -2.82
CA CYS A 140 -32.37 -55.10 -2.05
C CYS A 140 -31.17 -54.85 -1.13
N MET A 141 -31.27 -55.32 0.10
CA MET A 141 -30.27 -55.13 1.14
C MET A 141 -30.01 -56.41 1.92
N ASN A 142 -28.75 -56.67 2.28
CA ASN A 142 -28.38 -57.73 3.24
C ASN A 142 -27.66 -57.09 4.43
N LEU A 143 -28.01 -57.51 5.65
CA LEU A 143 -27.23 -57.19 6.84
C LEU A 143 -26.50 -58.44 7.31
N TYR A 144 -25.24 -58.29 7.72
CA TYR A 144 -24.47 -59.39 8.27
C TYR A 144 -23.50 -58.92 9.35
N HIS A 145 -23.29 -59.79 10.33
CA HIS A 145 -22.35 -59.60 11.41
C HIS A 145 -21.05 -60.35 11.10
N ALA A 146 -19.96 -59.59 10.92
CA ALA A 146 -18.61 -60.16 10.86
C ALA A 146 -18.04 -60.29 12.28
N SER A 147 -17.83 -61.51 12.77
CA SER A 147 -17.09 -61.80 14.01
C SER A 147 -15.82 -62.61 13.73
N ASP A 148 -14.67 -62.16 14.25
CA ASP A 148 -13.39 -62.89 14.23
C ASP A 148 -12.95 -63.17 15.68
N SER A 149 -12.46 -64.38 15.94
CA SER A 149 -11.97 -64.77 17.26
C SER A 149 -10.72 -63.99 17.72
N CYS A 150 -9.92 -63.49 16.77
CA CYS A 150 -8.62 -62.85 17.01
C CYS A 150 -8.65 -61.32 16.95
N LEU A 151 -9.66 -60.72 16.34
CA LEU A 151 -9.83 -59.26 16.32
C LEU A 151 -10.78 -58.83 17.44
N LYS A 152 -10.29 -58.12 18.46
CA LYS A 152 -11.14 -57.61 19.56
C LYS A 152 -11.76 -56.26 19.24
N SER A 153 -10.98 -55.37 18.64
CA SER A 153 -11.46 -54.08 18.16
C SER A 153 -10.49 -53.52 17.13
N HIS A 154 -11.00 -52.67 16.26
CA HIS A 154 -10.18 -51.84 15.40
C HIS A 154 -10.85 -50.48 15.17
N LYS A 155 -10.07 -49.46 14.82
CA LYS A 155 -10.59 -48.12 14.53
C LYS A 155 -9.63 -47.39 13.60
N LEU A 156 -10.18 -46.82 12.52
CA LEU A 156 -9.49 -45.86 11.67
C LEU A 156 -10.04 -44.46 11.98
N GLU A 157 -9.16 -43.54 12.36
CA GLU A 157 -9.54 -42.18 12.76
C GLU A 157 -8.60 -41.14 12.13
N ILE A 158 -9.12 -39.93 11.96
CA ILE A 158 -8.34 -38.77 11.52
C ILE A 158 -7.89 -38.02 12.77
N ILE A 159 -6.60 -37.72 12.85
CA ILE A 159 -5.97 -37.15 14.04
C ILE A 159 -5.24 -35.84 13.78
N GLY A 160 -5.14 -35.40 12.53
CA GLY A 160 -4.49 -34.15 12.16
C GLY A 160 -4.88 -33.67 10.77
N SER A 161 -4.76 -32.36 10.57
CA SER A 161 -5.00 -31.65 9.31
C SER A 161 -4.01 -30.49 9.20
N SER A 162 -3.35 -30.32 8.04
CA SER A 162 -2.26 -29.33 7.91
C SER A 162 -2.75 -27.89 7.68
N MET A 163 -4.01 -27.69 7.28
CA MET A 163 -4.60 -26.38 6.97
C MET A 163 -5.73 -25.99 7.93
N GLY A 164 -5.76 -26.64 9.10
CA GLY A 164 -6.65 -26.32 10.21
C GLY A 164 -8.11 -26.73 10.00
N SER A 165 -8.40 -27.61 9.03
CA SER A 165 -9.76 -28.14 8.88
C SER A 165 -10.17 -28.99 10.09
N PRO A 166 -11.44 -28.99 10.51
CA PRO A 166 -11.92 -29.88 11.56
C PRO A 166 -11.61 -31.35 11.23
N LEU A 167 -11.38 -32.19 12.24
CA LEU A 167 -11.04 -33.62 12.03
C LEU A 167 -12.20 -34.44 11.42
N GLU A 168 -13.43 -33.93 11.51
CA GLU A 168 -14.61 -34.48 10.84
C GLU A 168 -14.76 -33.96 9.40
N GLY A 169 -13.89 -33.02 8.99
CA GLY A 169 -13.97 -32.33 7.71
C GLY A 169 -14.99 -31.17 7.70
N PRO A 170 -15.32 -30.65 6.51
CA PRO A 170 -14.67 -30.98 5.24
C PRO A 170 -13.25 -30.37 5.14
N PHE A 171 -12.35 -31.06 4.44
CA PHE A 171 -10.93 -30.71 4.25
C PHE A 171 -10.71 -29.87 2.97
N LYS A 172 -9.56 -29.22 2.80
CA LYS A 172 -9.28 -28.32 1.68
C LYS A 172 -8.39 -29.00 0.63
N PRO A 173 -8.42 -28.55 -0.64
CA PRO A 173 -7.39 -28.90 -1.61
C PRO A 173 -5.99 -28.57 -1.10
N CYS A 174 -4.99 -29.35 -1.52
CA CYS A 174 -3.61 -29.33 -1.01
C CYS A 174 -3.43 -29.72 0.47
N GLU A 175 -4.49 -29.96 1.24
CA GLU A 175 -4.38 -30.27 2.67
C GLU A 175 -3.83 -31.69 2.90
N GLU A 176 -2.96 -31.84 3.89
CA GLU A 176 -2.45 -33.12 4.35
C GLU A 176 -3.31 -33.61 5.53
N VAL A 177 -3.84 -34.83 5.43
CA VAL A 177 -4.72 -35.45 6.42
C VAL A 177 -3.98 -36.61 7.07
N THR A 178 -3.84 -36.57 8.40
CA THR A 178 -3.15 -37.60 9.17
C THR A 178 -4.16 -38.60 9.73
N TYR A 179 -4.00 -39.86 9.38
CA TYR A 179 -4.81 -40.99 9.81
C TYR A 179 -4.08 -41.81 10.87
N ARG A 180 -4.83 -42.37 11.80
CA ARG A 180 -4.37 -43.38 12.76
C ARG A 180 -5.28 -44.59 12.67
N TYR A 181 -4.69 -45.74 12.35
CA TYR A 181 -5.35 -47.02 12.49
C TYR A 181 -4.89 -47.70 13.77
N THR A 182 -5.86 -48.09 14.59
CA THR A 182 -5.68 -48.83 15.84
C THR A 182 -6.28 -50.21 15.68
N VAL A 183 -5.55 -51.26 16.05
CA VAL A 183 -6.07 -52.62 16.09
C VAL A 183 -5.67 -53.33 17.37
N ASN A 184 -6.66 -53.87 18.08
CA ASN A 184 -6.48 -54.76 19.22
C ASN A 184 -6.63 -56.21 18.74
N PHE A 185 -5.50 -56.91 18.66
CA PHE A 185 -5.43 -58.27 18.15
C PHE A 185 -5.07 -59.24 19.28
N ASP A 186 -5.97 -60.17 19.58
CA ASP A 186 -5.78 -61.22 20.56
C ASP A 186 -5.39 -62.53 19.86
N LYS A 187 -4.21 -63.02 20.21
CA LYS A 187 -3.68 -64.30 19.74
C LYS A 187 -4.62 -65.46 20.12
N THR A 188 -5.05 -66.23 19.12
CA THR A 188 -5.66 -67.56 19.32
C THR A 188 -4.73 -68.64 18.76
N GLY A 189 -4.19 -69.51 19.61
CA GLY A 189 -3.20 -70.51 19.18
C GLY A 189 -1.85 -69.86 18.88
N SER A 190 -1.22 -70.15 17.74
CA SER A 190 0.04 -69.51 17.30
C SER A 190 -0.16 -68.42 16.25
N ASN A 191 -1.40 -67.91 16.10
CA ASN A 191 -1.69 -66.84 15.15
C ASN A 191 -1.42 -65.46 15.78
N TRP A 192 -0.44 -64.74 15.27
CA TRP A 192 -0.03 -63.39 15.68
C TRP A 192 -0.39 -62.35 14.62
N ILE A 193 -0.56 -61.08 15.00
CA ILE A 193 -0.78 -60.02 13.99
C ILE A 193 0.47 -59.89 13.14
N HIS A 194 0.33 -59.85 11.82
CA HIS A 194 1.48 -59.94 10.92
C HIS A 194 1.53 -58.81 9.91
N SER A 195 0.41 -58.47 9.28
CA SER A 195 0.39 -57.39 8.29
C SER A 195 -0.77 -56.43 8.49
N ILE A 196 -0.56 -55.18 8.14
CA ILE A 196 -1.56 -54.11 8.07
C ILE A 196 -1.46 -53.52 6.67
N ILE A 197 -2.54 -53.58 5.90
CA ILE A 197 -2.54 -53.27 4.48
C ILE A 197 -3.58 -52.17 4.21
N PRO A 198 -3.17 -50.95 3.81
CA PRO A 198 -4.08 -49.89 3.41
C PRO A 198 -4.58 -50.08 1.98
N VAL A 199 -5.79 -49.60 1.71
CA VAL A 199 -6.37 -49.41 0.38
C VAL A 199 -6.75 -47.95 0.29
N ILE A 200 -6.05 -47.21 -0.57
CA ILE A 200 -6.23 -45.79 -0.75
C ILE A 200 -6.88 -45.57 -2.12
N SER A 201 -7.92 -44.75 -2.13
CA SER A 201 -8.56 -44.32 -3.38
C SER A 201 -7.58 -43.56 -4.27
N ASP A 202 -7.80 -43.64 -5.59
CA ASP A 202 -6.94 -42.96 -6.57
C ASP A 202 -7.14 -41.43 -6.58
N CYS A 203 -8.01 -40.90 -5.70
CA CYS A 203 -8.24 -39.46 -5.55
C CYS A 203 -7.22 -38.75 -4.68
N PHE A 204 -6.47 -39.46 -3.85
CA PHE A 204 -5.37 -38.84 -3.11
C PHE A 204 -4.16 -38.61 -4.03
N ASP A 205 -3.35 -37.60 -3.70
CA ASP A 205 -2.00 -37.41 -4.28
C ASP A 205 -1.07 -38.49 -3.70
N TYR A 206 -1.31 -39.73 -4.11
CA TYR A 206 -0.71 -40.94 -3.59
C TYR A 206 -0.48 -41.93 -4.73
N ILE A 207 0.75 -42.45 -4.80
CA ILE A 207 1.08 -43.51 -5.75
C ILE A 207 0.71 -44.84 -5.11
N GLN A 208 -0.26 -45.53 -5.69
CA GLN A 208 -0.74 -46.82 -5.20
C GLN A 208 0.43 -47.81 -4.98
N ASN A 209 0.37 -48.55 -3.86
CA ASN A 209 1.37 -49.54 -3.42
C ASN A 209 2.72 -48.97 -2.95
N THR A 210 2.85 -47.66 -2.75
CA THR A 210 3.99 -47.05 -2.05
C THR A 210 3.69 -46.79 -0.58
N GLU A 211 4.70 -46.67 0.28
CA GLU A 211 4.48 -46.32 1.69
C GLU A 211 3.91 -44.88 1.80
N PRO A 212 2.77 -44.67 2.47
CA PRO A 212 2.26 -43.35 2.77
C PRO A 212 3.26 -42.46 3.56
N LEU A 213 3.16 -41.14 3.38
CA LEU A 213 4.08 -40.18 3.99
C LEU A 213 3.92 -40.10 5.52
N ASN A 214 4.99 -39.67 6.20
CA ASN A 214 5.03 -39.44 7.65
C ASN A 214 4.52 -40.62 8.48
N THR A 215 4.90 -41.83 8.07
CA THR A 215 4.44 -43.05 8.72
C THR A 215 5.10 -43.28 10.08
N ILE A 216 4.30 -43.57 11.10
CA ILE A 216 4.74 -44.08 12.41
C ILE A 216 4.25 -45.52 12.51
N LEU A 217 5.19 -46.45 12.62
CA LEU A 217 4.94 -47.89 12.61
C LEU A 217 4.50 -48.42 13.99
N PRO A 218 3.84 -49.60 14.04
CA PRO A 218 3.48 -50.21 15.30
C PRO A 218 4.70 -50.51 16.19
N GLU A 219 4.55 -50.21 17.48
CA GLU A 219 5.49 -50.66 18.51
C GLU A 219 5.19 -52.11 18.87
N GLY A 220 6.21 -52.96 18.91
CA GLY A 220 6.04 -54.35 19.30
C GLY A 220 7.34 -55.15 19.26
N ASN A 221 7.23 -56.48 19.34
CA ASN A 221 8.41 -57.34 19.31
C ASN A 221 8.79 -57.80 17.89
N ALA A 222 7.97 -57.46 16.90
CA ALA A 222 8.34 -57.54 15.49
C ALA A 222 8.93 -56.22 15.00
N LYS A 223 9.86 -56.31 14.05
CA LYS A 223 10.30 -55.13 13.30
C LYS A 223 9.32 -54.91 12.15
N TRP A 224 8.48 -53.90 12.29
CA TRP A 224 7.55 -53.49 11.24
C TRP A 224 8.29 -52.76 10.12
N SER A 225 7.93 -53.04 8.88
CA SER A 225 8.40 -52.32 7.69
C SER A 225 7.41 -52.42 6.54
N TRP A 226 7.39 -51.43 5.66
CA TRP A 226 6.67 -51.52 4.40
C TRP A 226 7.24 -52.63 3.51
N VAL A 227 6.35 -53.37 2.84
CA VAL A 227 6.68 -54.29 1.76
C VAL A 227 5.84 -53.94 0.54
N ASP A 228 6.43 -54.05 -0.63
CA ASP A 228 5.76 -53.74 -1.89
C ASP A 228 4.70 -54.80 -2.21
N ALA A 229 3.79 -54.47 -3.14
CA ALA A 229 2.84 -55.43 -3.69
C ALA A 229 3.56 -56.69 -4.21
N ASP A 230 2.87 -57.83 -4.22
CA ASP A 230 3.43 -59.14 -4.59
C ASP A 230 4.49 -59.70 -3.62
N SER A 231 4.88 -58.96 -2.59
CA SER A 231 5.79 -59.46 -1.53
C SER A 231 5.07 -60.26 -0.44
N LEU A 232 3.74 -60.22 -0.44
CA LEU A 232 2.84 -60.95 0.44
C LEU A 232 1.79 -61.69 -0.38
N HIS A 233 1.40 -62.88 0.09
CA HIS A 233 0.41 -63.74 -0.55
C HIS A 233 -0.50 -64.36 0.50
N TRP A 234 -1.77 -64.52 0.13
CA TRP A 234 -2.76 -65.23 0.92
C TRP A 234 -2.45 -66.72 1.00
N LYS A 235 -2.31 -67.23 2.22
CA LYS A 235 -1.93 -68.62 2.46
C LYS A 235 -3.06 -69.58 2.77
N PRO A 236 -4.12 -69.22 3.52
CA PRO A 236 -5.16 -70.17 3.88
C PRO A 236 -5.74 -70.84 2.64
N SER A 237 -5.73 -72.17 2.60
CA SER A 237 -6.24 -72.96 1.48
C SER A 237 -7.73 -72.73 1.18
N ALA A 238 -8.46 -72.20 2.17
CA ALA A 238 -9.84 -71.77 2.04
C ALA A 238 -9.98 -70.32 2.53
N ASN A 239 -10.77 -69.53 1.79
CA ASN A 239 -11.18 -68.18 2.21
C ASN A 239 -12.42 -68.19 3.11
N GLU A 240 -12.80 -69.36 3.64
CA GLU A 240 -13.98 -69.52 4.50
C GLU A 240 -13.87 -68.56 5.68
N GLU A 241 -14.96 -67.82 5.96
CA GLU A 241 -15.07 -66.79 7.02
C GLU A 241 -14.33 -65.47 6.76
N SER A 242 -13.47 -65.36 5.73
CA SER A 242 -12.93 -64.06 5.33
C SER A 242 -13.89 -63.32 4.41
N LEU A 243 -14.13 -62.05 4.70
CA LEU A 243 -15.01 -61.17 3.92
C LEU A 243 -14.24 -60.23 3.01
N ILE A 244 -12.91 -60.33 3.02
CA ILE A 244 -12.00 -59.59 2.17
C ILE A 244 -11.58 -60.52 1.03
N GLY A 245 -11.52 -59.94 -0.16
CA GLY A 245 -10.95 -60.56 -1.36
C GLY A 245 -9.94 -59.62 -2.01
N VAL A 246 -9.56 -59.96 -3.24
CA VAL A 246 -8.78 -59.08 -4.11
C VAL A 246 -9.66 -58.68 -5.29
N ASP A 247 -9.58 -57.42 -5.69
CA ASP A 247 -10.24 -56.98 -6.91
C ASP A 247 -9.43 -57.48 -8.11
N ALA A 248 -10.11 -58.21 -9.01
CA ALA A 248 -9.44 -58.90 -10.11
C ALA A 248 -8.76 -57.97 -11.12
N ASN A 249 -9.17 -56.69 -11.16
CA ASN A 249 -8.64 -55.71 -12.10
C ASN A 249 -7.53 -54.84 -11.48
N SER A 250 -7.75 -54.36 -10.26
CA SER A 250 -6.88 -53.39 -9.59
C SER A 250 -5.85 -54.02 -8.64
N GLY A 251 -6.06 -55.27 -8.23
CA GLY A 251 -5.21 -55.94 -7.23
C GLY A 251 -5.35 -55.37 -5.81
N LYS A 252 -6.26 -54.41 -5.59
CA LYS A 252 -6.54 -53.83 -4.27
C LYS A 252 -7.37 -54.81 -3.43
N LEU A 253 -7.28 -54.70 -2.09
CA LEU A 253 -8.22 -55.42 -1.23
C LEU A 253 -9.64 -54.86 -1.45
N CYS A 254 -10.62 -55.74 -1.44
CA CYS A 254 -12.02 -55.40 -1.64
C CYS A 254 -12.91 -56.26 -0.73
N LEU A 255 -14.18 -55.88 -0.57
CA LEU A 255 -15.16 -56.69 0.16
C LEU A 255 -15.85 -57.67 -0.79
N LEU A 256 -15.95 -58.93 -0.39
CA LEU A 256 -16.61 -59.95 -1.19
C LEU A 256 -18.10 -59.62 -1.37
N GLY A 257 -18.54 -59.63 -2.62
CA GLY A 257 -19.86 -59.17 -3.05
C GLY A 257 -19.83 -57.82 -3.77
N ALA A 258 -18.73 -57.05 -3.67
CA ALA A 258 -18.50 -55.90 -4.56
C ALA A 258 -18.19 -56.38 -6.00
N PRO A 259 -18.59 -55.63 -7.05
CA PRO A 259 -18.25 -55.96 -8.43
C PRO A 259 -16.74 -56.13 -8.62
N GLY A 260 -16.31 -57.18 -9.31
CA GLY A 260 -14.87 -57.45 -9.57
C GLY A 260 -14.10 -58.07 -8.39
N CYS A 261 -14.68 -58.09 -7.19
CA CYS A 261 -14.04 -58.67 -6.02
C CYS A 261 -14.14 -60.20 -6.00
N ILE A 262 -13.00 -60.88 -5.97
CA ILE A 262 -12.92 -62.34 -5.94
C ILE A 262 -12.29 -62.83 -4.62
N PRO A 263 -12.72 -63.99 -4.10
CA PRO A 263 -12.12 -64.58 -2.91
C PRO A 263 -10.66 -64.93 -3.15
N PHE A 264 -9.83 -64.82 -2.11
CA PHE A 264 -8.45 -65.23 -2.20
C PHE A 264 -8.34 -66.74 -2.46
N ALA A 265 -7.53 -67.11 -3.44
CA ALA A 265 -7.00 -68.46 -3.59
C ALA A 265 -5.76 -68.64 -2.70
N GLY A 266 -5.74 -69.71 -1.91
CA GLY A 266 -4.69 -70.02 -0.93
C GLY A 266 -3.43 -70.69 -1.48
N GLY A 267 -2.47 -70.88 -0.57
CA GLY A 267 -1.21 -71.61 -0.77
C GLY A 267 -0.91 -72.55 0.39
N THR A 268 0.35 -72.91 0.61
CA THR A 268 0.79 -73.78 1.72
C THR A 268 1.64 -73.01 2.75
N ALA A 269 1.76 -73.55 3.97
CA ALA A 269 2.63 -72.99 5.00
C ALA A 269 4.05 -72.76 4.47
N CYS A 270 4.70 -71.68 4.91
CA CYS A 270 6.05 -71.32 4.44
C CYS A 270 6.25 -71.20 2.91
N SER A 271 5.20 -71.08 2.10
CA SER A 271 5.29 -70.83 0.65
C SER A 271 5.05 -69.35 0.29
N SER A 272 5.41 -69.00 -0.95
CA SER A 272 4.98 -67.76 -1.63
C SER A 272 3.90 -68.04 -2.67
N GLU A 273 3.17 -69.15 -2.51
CA GLU A 273 2.03 -69.50 -3.37
C GLU A 273 0.74 -68.90 -2.80
N GLY A 274 -0.20 -68.58 -3.68
CA GLY A 274 -1.50 -68.01 -3.32
C GLY A 274 -1.80 -66.71 -4.05
N THR A 275 -2.84 -66.02 -3.62
CA THR A 275 -3.24 -64.73 -4.20
C THR A 275 -2.32 -63.63 -3.69
N SER A 276 -1.74 -62.86 -4.59
CA SER A 276 -0.91 -61.70 -4.23
C SER A 276 -1.71 -60.64 -3.48
N LEU A 277 -1.06 -59.98 -2.53
CA LEU A 277 -1.62 -58.89 -1.74
C LEU A 277 -0.95 -57.54 -2.11
N PRO A 278 -1.68 -56.42 -1.98
CA PRO A 278 -1.12 -55.09 -2.20
C PRO A 278 -0.11 -54.72 -1.12
N GLY A 279 0.65 -53.64 -1.38
CA GLY A 279 1.70 -53.16 -0.48
C GLY A 279 1.16 -52.80 0.90
N GLY A 280 1.95 -53.06 1.95
CA GLY A 280 1.51 -52.84 3.31
C GLY A 280 2.62 -52.99 4.34
N TRP A 281 2.30 -52.72 5.60
CA TRP A 281 3.23 -52.85 6.72
C TRP A 281 3.23 -54.28 7.25
N VAL A 282 4.41 -54.84 7.45
CA VAL A 282 4.59 -56.23 7.91
C VAL A 282 5.50 -56.27 9.13
N GLY A 283 4.99 -56.83 10.22
CA GLY A 283 5.75 -57.15 11.42
C GLY A 283 6.34 -58.55 11.30
N ALA A 284 7.57 -58.65 10.80
CA ALA A 284 8.24 -59.92 10.58
C ALA A 284 9.21 -60.27 11.72
N VAL A 285 9.05 -61.45 12.31
CA VAL A 285 10.00 -62.09 13.25
C VAL A 285 10.50 -63.40 12.63
N TYR A 286 11.76 -63.76 12.91
CA TYR A 286 12.34 -65.00 12.38
C TYR A 286 11.48 -66.22 12.73
N SER A 287 11.03 -66.90 11.67
CA SER A 287 10.29 -68.14 11.77
C SER A 287 11.25 -69.31 11.89
N ASP A 288 11.22 -70.01 13.02
CA ASP A 288 11.95 -71.27 13.19
C ASP A 288 11.35 -72.40 12.33
N GLY A 289 10.03 -72.37 12.08
CA GLY A 289 9.33 -73.30 11.21
C GLY A 289 9.72 -73.16 9.73
N CYS A 290 9.76 -71.94 9.21
CA CYS A 290 10.10 -71.64 7.82
C CYS A 290 11.58 -71.33 7.60
N LYS A 291 12.37 -71.18 8.68
CA LYS A 291 13.79 -70.81 8.67
C LYS A 291 14.10 -69.53 7.87
N SER A 292 13.23 -68.53 8.01
CA SER A 292 13.24 -67.33 7.17
C SER A 292 12.72 -66.13 7.95
N ILE A 293 13.18 -64.94 7.56
CA ILE A 293 12.60 -63.65 7.94
C ILE A 293 11.81 -63.01 6.79
N SER A 294 11.65 -63.72 5.66
CA SER A 294 10.95 -63.17 4.51
C SER A 294 9.50 -62.88 4.89
N PRO A 295 8.88 -61.77 4.42
CA PRO A 295 7.53 -61.35 4.84
C PRO A 295 6.49 -62.48 4.79
N ASN A 296 6.32 -63.17 3.66
CA ASN A 296 5.43 -64.34 3.59
C ASN A 296 5.81 -65.48 4.53
N GLN A 297 7.05 -65.62 5.00
CA GLN A 297 7.55 -66.81 5.71
C GLN A 297 7.91 -66.53 7.17
N ALA A 298 7.63 -65.33 7.68
CA ALA A 298 7.99 -64.89 9.02
C ALA A 298 6.86 -65.11 10.03
N TRP A 299 7.20 -65.13 11.32
CA TRP A 299 6.22 -65.03 12.40
C TRP A 299 5.74 -63.60 12.58
N GLY A 300 4.51 -63.42 13.07
CA GLY A 300 3.94 -62.11 13.39
C GLY A 300 4.44 -61.48 14.69
N ASP A 301 3.96 -60.27 14.94
CA ASP A 301 4.11 -59.58 16.22
C ASP A 301 3.26 -60.24 17.30
N SER A 302 3.93 -60.75 18.32
CA SER A 302 3.30 -61.51 19.38
C SER A 302 2.91 -60.67 20.60
N ARG A 303 3.13 -59.35 20.53
CA ARG A 303 2.68 -58.44 21.58
C ARG A 303 1.16 -58.44 21.66
N VAL A 304 0.64 -58.43 22.89
CA VAL A 304 -0.81 -58.35 23.16
C VAL A 304 -1.22 -56.88 23.30
N GLY A 305 -2.43 -56.55 22.84
CA GLY A 305 -3.02 -55.22 22.95
C GLY A 305 -2.98 -54.41 21.66
N ASN A 306 -3.05 -53.08 21.78
CA ASN A 306 -3.28 -52.18 20.65
C ASN A 306 -2.01 -51.93 19.83
N HIS A 307 -2.04 -52.31 18.56
CA HIS A 307 -1.09 -51.88 17.53
C HIS A 307 -1.62 -50.64 16.83
N PHE A 308 -0.73 -49.70 16.53
CA PHE A 308 -1.10 -48.45 15.88
C PHE A 308 -0.19 -48.19 14.69
N VAL A 309 -0.76 -47.79 13.56
CA VAL A 309 -0.02 -47.16 12.47
C VAL A 309 -0.61 -45.79 12.22
N THR A 310 0.25 -44.78 12.16
CA THR A 310 -0.13 -43.41 11.77
C THR A 310 0.48 -43.13 10.41
N PHE A 311 -0.26 -42.50 9.51
CA PHE A 311 0.24 -42.11 8.19
C PHE A 311 -0.50 -40.88 7.68
N THR A 312 0.08 -40.18 6.72
CA THR A 312 -0.47 -38.96 6.14
C THR A 312 -0.70 -39.12 4.65
N LEU A 313 -1.86 -38.65 4.18
CA LEU A 313 -2.21 -38.57 2.77
C LEU A 313 -2.49 -37.12 2.40
N LYS A 314 -2.11 -36.73 1.18
CA LYS A 314 -2.33 -35.38 0.67
C LYS A 314 -3.51 -35.36 -0.30
N ILE A 315 -4.41 -34.40 -0.11
CA ILE A 315 -5.47 -34.10 -1.07
C ILE A 315 -4.84 -33.33 -2.24
N PRO A 316 -5.07 -33.72 -3.51
CA PRO A 316 -4.57 -32.97 -4.66
C PRO A 316 -4.98 -31.51 -4.62
N CYS A 317 -4.12 -30.64 -5.13
CA CYS A 317 -4.39 -29.20 -5.15
C CYS A 317 -5.51 -28.84 -6.14
N ASP A 318 -5.72 -29.65 -7.16
CA ASP A 318 -6.74 -29.55 -8.20
C ASP A 318 -8.00 -30.36 -7.87
N ALA A 319 -8.15 -30.87 -6.64
CA ALA A 319 -9.27 -31.72 -6.21
C ALA A 319 -10.67 -31.11 -6.45
N CYS A 320 -10.76 -29.79 -6.66
CA CYS A 320 -12.01 -29.09 -6.96
C CYS A 320 -12.22 -28.75 -8.44
N GLU A 321 -11.20 -28.88 -9.27
CA GLU A 321 -11.27 -28.71 -10.72
C GLU A 321 -11.51 -30.06 -11.41
N ASN A 322 -10.94 -31.13 -10.85
CA ASN A 322 -11.06 -32.47 -11.39
C ASN A 322 -12.37 -33.15 -10.96
N THR A 323 -13.41 -33.01 -11.79
CA THR A 323 -14.74 -33.63 -11.56
C THR A 323 -14.75 -35.16 -11.68
N THR A 324 -13.65 -35.78 -12.14
CA THR A 324 -13.57 -37.25 -12.31
C THR A 324 -13.25 -37.99 -11.01
N CYS A 325 -12.75 -37.32 -9.98
CA CYS A 325 -12.38 -37.95 -8.71
C CYS A 325 -13.23 -37.47 -7.54
N ASN A 326 -14.14 -38.35 -7.11
CA ASN A 326 -15.18 -38.03 -6.14
C ASN A 326 -15.20 -39.00 -4.94
N ASP A 327 -14.23 -39.91 -4.83
CA ASP A 327 -14.17 -40.87 -3.73
C ASP A 327 -12.85 -40.76 -2.97
N PHE A 328 -12.76 -39.82 -2.02
CA PHE A 328 -11.64 -39.71 -1.09
C PHE A 328 -11.81 -40.68 0.09
N SER A 329 -11.63 -41.96 -0.20
CA SER A 329 -11.75 -43.06 0.76
C SER A 329 -10.39 -43.66 1.11
N VAL A 330 -10.23 -44.01 2.39
CA VAL A 330 -9.10 -44.79 2.92
C VAL A 330 -9.68 -45.98 3.65
N SER A 331 -9.31 -47.18 3.24
CA SER A 331 -9.65 -48.43 3.93
C SER A 331 -8.37 -49.11 4.40
N ILE A 332 -8.46 -49.95 5.43
CA ILE A 332 -7.28 -50.63 5.98
C ILE A 332 -7.71 -51.95 6.63
N ALA A 333 -6.96 -53.02 6.38
CA ALA A 333 -7.17 -54.34 6.96
C ALA A 333 -5.92 -54.85 7.66
N ASN A 334 -6.12 -55.67 8.69
CA ASN A 334 -5.05 -56.41 9.35
C ASN A 334 -5.19 -57.90 9.08
N PHE A 335 -4.06 -58.60 9.05
CA PHE A 335 -4.00 -60.04 8.85
C PHE A 335 -3.05 -60.68 9.86
N GLY A 336 -3.41 -61.88 10.31
CA GLY A 336 -2.56 -62.72 11.13
C GLY A 336 -1.50 -63.45 10.29
N ASP A 337 -0.45 -63.95 10.95
CA ASP A 337 0.59 -64.76 10.31
C ASP A 337 0.06 -66.11 9.80
N GLY A 338 -1.10 -66.57 10.26
CA GLY A 338 -1.86 -67.68 9.67
C GLY A 338 -2.41 -67.39 8.27
N GLN A 339 -2.55 -66.10 7.92
CA GLN A 339 -3.09 -65.62 6.65
C GLN A 339 -1.99 -65.17 5.68
N THR A 340 -1.02 -64.40 6.18
CA THR A 340 0.01 -63.74 5.34
C THR A 340 1.44 -64.05 5.77
N GLY A 341 1.65 -64.79 6.86
CA GLY A 341 2.95 -65.10 7.43
C GLY A 341 3.32 -66.58 7.32
N GLY A 342 4.29 -67.04 8.08
CA GLY A 342 4.85 -68.38 7.93
C GLY A 342 3.89 -69.52 8.32
N TYR A 343 2.85 -69.24 9.09
CA TYR A 343 1.94 -70.25 9.63
C TYR A 343 0.70 -70.39 8.74
N SER A 344 0.03 -71.54 8.75
CA SER A 344 -1.20 -71.75 7.99
C SER A 344 -2.30 -72.25 8.92
N SER A 345 -3.21 -71.36 9.31
CA SER A 345 -4.32 -71.65 10.21
C SER A 345 -5.49 -70.72 9.92
N ASN A 346 -6.68 -71.29 9.71
CA ASN A 346 -7.91 -70.55 9.46
C ASN A 346 -8.56 -69.96 10.74
N LYS A 347 -7.94 -70.10 11.93
CA LYS A 347 -8.57 -69.64 13.19
C LYS A 347 -8.70 -68.12 13.35
N CYS A 348 -8.00 -67.33 12.55
CA CYS A 348 -8.08 -65.87 12.54
C CYS A 348 -8.40 -65.35 11.14
N ASN A 349 -9.33 -66.02 10.42
CA ASN A 349 -9.58 -65.72 9.01
C ASN A 349 -10.59 -64.59 8.77
N GLY A 350 -11.24 -64.10 9.83
CA GLY A 350 -12.31 -63.11 9.78
C GLY A 350 -11.82 -61.65 9.71
N SER A 351 -10.67 -61.41 9.09
CA SER A 351 -10.15 -60.06 8.86
C SER A 351 -11.21 -59.16 8.24
N VAL A 352 -11.33 -57.95 8.77
CA VAL A 352 -12.27 -56.92 8.31
C VAL A 352 -11.52 -55.63 7.97
N MET A 353 -12.05 -54.88 7.00
CA MET A 353 -11.58 -53.53 6.72
C MET A 353 -12.22 -52.51 7.68
N ALA A 354 -11.44 -51.52 8.11
CA ALA A 354 -11.92 -50.27 8.66
C ALA A 354 -11.76 -49.20 7.58
N SER A 355 -12.77 -48.35 7.39
CA SER A 355 -12.79 -47.37 6.31
C SER A 355 -13.15 -45.99 6.83
N LYS A 356 -12.53 -44.96 6.24
CA LYS A 356 -12.81 -43.56 6.50
C LYS A 356 -12.86 -42.83 5.17
N LYS A 357 -14.02 -42.23 4.89
CA LYS A 357 -14.20 -41.29 3.79
C LYS A 357 -14.07 -39.86 4.32
N ILE A 358 -13.48 -38.99 3.51
CA ILE A 358 -13.40 -37.56 3.82
C ILE A 358 -14.13 -36.75 2.76
N LEU A 359 -14.66 -35.62 3.20
CA LEU A 359 -15.24 -34.61 2.33
C LEU A 359 -14.18 -33.56 2.00
N VAL A 360 -14.03 -33.22 0.73
CA VAL A 360 -13.22 -32.07 0.31
C VAL A 360 -14.15 -30.87 0.08
N LYS A 361 -13.96 -29.81 0.85
CA LYS A 361 -14.67 -28.53 0.72
C LYS A 361 -14.17 -27.81 -0.51
N CYS A 362 -14.85 -28.07 -1.61
CA CYS A 362 -14.75 -27.26 -2.80
C CYS A 362 -15.66 -26.06 -2.66
N CYS A 363 -15.09 -24.87 -2.83
CA CYS A 363 -15.84 -23.64 -2.94
C CYS A 363 -15.76 -23.16 -4.38
N GLN A 364 -16.87 -22.65 -4.89
CA GLN A 364 -16.87 -21.94 -6.16
C GLN A 364 -16.16 -20.61 -5.94
N GLN A 365 -15.08 -20.38 -6.68
CA GLN A 365 -14.44 -19.07 -6.72
C GLN A 365 -15.45 -18.06 -7.28
N PRO A 366 -15.60 -16.91 -6.63
CA PRO A 366 -16.46 -15.87 -7.16
C PRO A 366 -15.81 -15.24 -8.39
N SER A 367 -16.61 -14.90 -9.41
CA SER A 367 -16.16 -14.06 -10.51
C SER A 367 -16.62 -12.62 -10.30
N LEU A 368 -15.84 -11.68 -10.81
CA LEU A 368 -16.12 -10.24 -10.76
C LEU A 368 -15.97 -9.66 -12.16
N ASP A 369 -17.06 -9.15 -12.71
CA ASP A 369 -17.02 -8.27 -13.88
C ASP A 369 -17.10 -6.81 -13.42
N SER A 370 -16.27 -5.96 -14.01
CA SER A 370 -16.18 -4.53 -13.68
C SER A 370 -15.76 -3.71 -14.89
N VAL A 371 -15.98 -2.40 -14.82
CA VAL A 371 -15.65 -1.45 -15.89
C VAL A 371 -14.83 -0.31 -15.30
N ASP A 372 -13.80 0.11 -16.04
CA ASP A 372 -13.05 1.33 -15.74
C ASP A 372 -13.96 2.56 -15.70
N ALA A 373 -13.59 3.56 -14.90
CA ALA A 373 -14.42 4.75 -14.69
C ALA A 373 -13.63 6.04 -14.91
N VAL A 374 -14.33 7.08 -15.36
CA VAL A 374 -13.84 8.46 -15.39
C VAL A 374 -14.76 9.28 -14.51
N ILE A 375 -14.20 10.01 -13.54
CA ILE A 375 -14.97 10.82 -12.59
C ILE A 375 -14.35 12.20 -12.40
N CYS A 376 -15.17 13.15 -11.99
CA CYS A 376 -14.73 14.49 -11.63
C CYS A 376 -14.02 14.50 -10.27
N SER A 377 -13.13 15.46 -10.06
CA SER A 377 -12.59 15.71 -8.72
C SER A 377 -13.72 15.98 -7.71
N LYS A 378 -13.55 15.42 -6.52
CA LYS A 378 -14.52 15.37 -5.40
C LYS A 378 -15.77 14.54 -5.71
N ALA A 379 -15.89 13.83 -6.82
CA ALA A 379 -17.02 12.95 -7.07
C ALA A 379 -16.96 11.69 -6.17
N ALA A 380 -18.12 11.07 -5.95
CA ALA A 380 -18.20 9.76 -5.33
C ALA A 380 -17.81 8.68 -6.36
N PHE A 381 -16.86 7.83 -6.01
CA PHE A 381 -16.55 6.60 -6.71
C PHE A 381 -17.33 5.45 -6.05
N ASP A 382 -18.33 4.96 -6.78
CA ASP A 382 -19.20 3.84 -6.39
C ASP A 382 -19.43 2.94 -7.63
N PRO A 383 -18.44 2.12 -8.02
CA PRO A 383 -18.54 1.30 -9.22
C PRO A 383 -19.59 0.21 -9.04
N THR A 384 -20.35 -0.05 -10.11
CA THR A 384 -21.19 -1.25 -10.15
C THR A 384 -20.28 -2.47 -10.34
N LEU A 385 -20.29 -3.38 -9.37
CA LEU A 385 -19.52 -4.61 -9.37
C LEU A 385 -20.48 -5.79 -9.58
N ASP A 386 -20.33 -6.53 -10.67
CA ASP A 386 -21.13 -7.74 -10.91
C ASP A 386 -20.41 -8.95 -10.32
N LEU A 387 -20.84 -9.32 -9.11
CA LEU A 387 -20.30 -10.46 -8.37
C LEU A 387 -21.14 -11.70 -8.66
N GLN A 388 -20.48 -12.81 -8.98
CA GLN A 388 -21.11 -14.12 -9.09
C GLN A 388 -20.43 -15.09 -8.13
N PRO A 389 -21.11 -15.59 -7.07
CA PRO A 389 -22.51 -15.30 -6.71
C PRO A 389 -22.70 -13.88 -6.15
N SER A 390 -23.92 -13.33 -6.29
CA SER A 390 -24.24 -11.92 -5.99
C SER A 390 -24.16 -11.52 -4.53
N ASN A 391 -24.10 -12.48 -3.61
CA ASN A 391 -23.90 -12.25 -2.17
C ASN A 391 -22.42 -12.37 -1.74
N SER A 392 -21.48 -12.37 -2.69
CA SER A 392 -20.05 -12.30 -2.41
C SER A 392 -19.67 -10.91 -1.85
N THR A 393 -18.54 -10.84 -1.16
CA THR A 393 -17.90 -9.59 -0.72
C THR A 393 -16.63 -9.34 -1.51
N ILE A 394 -15.97 -8.21 -1.30
CA ILE A 394 -14.68 -7.87 -1.89
C ILE A 394 -13.70 -7.41 -0.82
N GLU A 395 -12.42 -7.62 -1.07
CA GLU A 395 -11.33 -6.87 -0.47
C GLU A 395 -10.57 -6.16 -1.59
N TRP A 396 -10.01 -4.98 -1.33
CA TRP A 396 -9.23 -4.28 -2.34
C TRP A 396 -8.03 -3.56 -1.76
N THR A 397 -7.00 -3.46 -2.60
CA THR A 397 -5.85 -2.57 -2.37
C THR A 397 -5.87 -1.47 -3.41
N VAL A 398 -5.24 -0.35 -3.09
CA VAL A 398 -5.25 0.83 -3.94
C VAL A 398 -3.84 1.35 -4.16
N THR A 399 -3.53 1.71 -5.40
CA THR A 399 -2.30 2.42 -5.78
C THR A 399 -2.71 3.78 -6.32
N ALA A 400 -2.54 4.82 -5.50
CA ALA A 400 -2.87 6.20 -5.84
C ALA A 400 -1.58 7.00 -6.14
N PRO A 401 -1.55 7.81 -7.22
CA PRO A 401 -0.43 8.70 -7.52
C PRO A 401 -0.41 9.91 -6.58
N ASP A 402 0.73 10.61 -6.56
CA ASP A 402 0.85 11.90 -5.86
C ASP A 402 -0.14 12.91 -6.44
N GLY A 403 -0.80 13.69 -5.58
CA GLY A 403 -1.84 14.62 -5.98
C GLY A 403 -3.26 14.05 -6.02
N LEU A 404 -3.47 12.81 -5.58
CA LEU A 404 -4.81 12.23 -5.39
C LEU A 404 -5.10 11.95 -3.91
N MET A 405 -6.25 12.41 -3.42
CA MET A 405 -6.75 12.17 -2.06
C MET A 405 -8.05 11.34 -2.06
N GLY A 406 -8.33 10.66 -0.94
CA GLY A 406 -9.59 9.96 -0.70
C GLY A 406 -9.64 8.49 -1.12
N ALA A 407 -8.58 8.00 -1.75
CA ALA A 407 -8.41 6.60 -2.14
C ALA A 407 -7.78 5.79 -1.00
N PHE A 408 -8.47 4.77 -0.50
CA PHE A 408 -7.98 3.91 0.58
C PHE A 408 -8.25 2.42 0.31
N ALA A 409 -7.41 1.54 0.85
CA ALA A 409 -7.69 0.10 0.85
C ALA A 409 -8.85 -0.24 1.79
N GLY A 410 -9.54 -1.35 1.55
CA GLY A 410 -10.70 -1.73 2.36
C GLY A 410 -11.29 -3.09 2.01
N GLU A 411 -12.40 -3.40 2.67
CA GLU A 411 -13.20 -4.61 2.48
C GLU A 411 -14.69 -4.28 2.62
N GLY A 412 -15.58 -5.07 2.00
CA GLY A 412 -17.02 -4.86 2.09
C GLY A 412 -17.80 -5.43 0.90
N SER A 413 -19.02 -4.95 0.69
CA SER A 413 -19.88 -5.35 -0.46
C SER A 413 -19.74 -4.43 -1.67
N GLY A 414 -18.90 -3.39 -1.59
CA GLY A 414 -18.69 -2.39 -2.63
C GLY A 414 -17.68 -1.35 -2.19
N ILE A 415 -17.21 -0.54 -3.15
CA ILE A 415 -16.27 0.55 -2.89
C ILE A 415 -17.09 1.84 -2.90
N ASN A 416 -17.11 2.58 -1.79
CA ASN A 416 -17.74 3.90 -1.75
C ASN A 416 -16.73 4.90 -1.17
N GLN A 417 -16.12 5.68 -2.05
CA GLN A 417 -15.08 6.64 -1.69
C GLN A 417 -15.33 7.97 -2.40
N ARG A 418 -14.81 9.07 -1.85
CA ARG A 418 -14.83 10.38 -2.53
C ARG A 418 -13.41 10.73 -2.91
N LEU A 419 -13.14 10.81 -4.21
CA LEU A 419 -11.79 11.02 -4.72
C LEU A 419 -11.59 12.48 -5.10
N GLN A 420 -10.48 13.08 -4.69
CA GLN A 420 -10.14 14.47 -5.02
C GLN A 420 -8.79 14.52 -5.72
N ASN A 421 -8.75 15.12 -6.91
CA ASN A 421 -7.52 15.42 -7.61
C ASN A 421 -7.08 16.84 -7.22
N THR A 422 -5.90 16.96 -6.62
CA THR A 422 -5.30 18.24 -6.19
C THR A 422 -4.23 18.76 -7.15
N SER A 423 -4.02 18.07 -8.27
CA SER A 423 -3.13 18.49 -9.35
C SER A 423 -3.91 19.15 -10.49
N ASP A 424 -3.18 19.76 -11.42
CA ASP A 424 -3.67 20.35 -12.67
C ASP A 424 -3.74 19.35 -13.83
N GLU A 425 -3.31 18.10 -13.62
CA GLU A 425 -3.29 17.02 -14.61
C GLU A 425 -4.21 15.87 -14.21
N GLU A 426 -4.68 15.07 -15.17
CA GLU A 426 -5.48 13.88 -14.88
C GLU A 426 -4.70 12.87 -14.02
N GLN A 427 -5.35 12.38 -12.96
CA GLN A 427 -4.75 11.36 -12.09
C GLN A 427 -5.45 10.02 -12.30
N THR A 428 -4.66 8.96 -12.45
CA THR A 428 -5.19 7.59 -12.57
C THR A 428 -4.90 6.80 -11.31
N VAL A 429 -5.94 6.37 -10.60
CA VAL A 429 -5.83 5.42 -9.47
C VAL A 429 -6.20 4.02 -9.93
N VAL A 430 -5.47 3.04 -9.39
CA VAL A 430 -5.69 1.62 -9.70
C VAL A 430 -6.14 0.90 -8.44
N TYR A 431 -7.33 0.30 -8.52
CA TYR A 431 -7.87 -0.61 -7.51
C TYR A 431 -7.61 -2.06 -7.93
N GLN A 432 -6.97 -2.84 -7.06
CA GLN A 432 -6.83 -4.28 -7.20
C GLN A 432 -7.86 -4.94 -6.30
N ILE A 433 -8.87 -5.56 -6.89
CA ILE A 433 -10.05 -6.08 -6.19
C ILE A 433 -10.03 -7.61 -6.22
N ILE A 434 -10.26 -8.22 -5.07
CA ILE A 434 -10.35 -9.67 -4.91
C ILE A 434 -11.76 -9.98 -4.41
N PRO A 435 -12.61 -10.65 -5.21
CA PRO A 435 -13.93 -11.09 -4.77
C PRO A 435 -13.80 -12.29 -3.82
N ILE A 436 -14.68 -12.36 -2.82
CA ILE A 436 -14.72 -13.37 -1.76
C ILE A 436 -16.13 -13.97 -1.70
N SER A 437 -16.28 -15.26 -1.99
CA SER A 437 -17.58 -15.92 -1.98
C SER A 437 -18.15 -16.02 -0.56
N PRO A 438 -19.46 -16.25 -0.38
CA PRO A 438 -20.06 -16.43 0.94
C PRO A 438 -19.45 -17.58 1.74
N SER A 439 -18.86 -18.56 1.05
CA SER A 439 -18.16 -19.70 1.63
C SER A 439 -16.71 -19.41 2.06
N GLY A 440 -16.21 -18.20 1.77
CA GLY A 440 -14.91 -17.68 2.16
C GLY A 440 -13.79 -17.81 1.11
N CYS A 441 -14.12 -18.03 -0.16
CA CYS A 441 -13.10 -18.28 -1.19
C CYS A 441 -12.81 -17.09 -2.07
N LYS A 442 -11.51 -16.84 -2.30
CA LYS A 442 -11.00 -15.73 -3.09
C LYS A 442 -11.01 -16.10 -4.58
N GLY A 443 -11.58 -15.23 -5.40
CA GLY A 443 -11.52 -15.32 -6.86
C GLY A 443 -10.29 -14.62 -7.43
N ASP A 444 -10.25 -14.53 -8.76
CA ASP A 444 -9.17 -13.85 -9.47
C ASP A 444 -9.12 -12.35 -9.14
N THR A 445 -7.91 -11.81 -9.03
CA THR A 445 -7.71 -10.37 -8.82
C THR A 445 -8.08 -9.61 -10.08
N THR A 446 -9.01 -8.66 -9.96
CA THR A 446 -9.45 -7.78 -11.04
C THR A 446 -8.94 -6.37 -10.80
N SER A 447 -8.42 -5.74 -11.86
CA SER A 447 -7.90 -4.37 -11.79
C SER A 447 -8.93 -3.40 -12.36
N ILE A 448 -9.36 -2.41 -11.57
CA ILE A 448 -10.16 -1.27 -12.03
C ILE A 448 -9.28 -0.02 -12.08
N LYS A 449 -9.28 0.67 -13.22
CA LYS A 449 -8.65 1.98 -13.35
C LYS A 449 -9.71 3.07 -13.26
N VAL A 450 -9.43 4.07 -12.42
CA VAL A 450 -10.28 5.25 -12.28
C VAL A 450 -9.46 6.48 -12.64
N ILE A 451 -9.90 7.20 -13.67
CA ILE A 451 -9.32 8.48 -14.06
C ILE A 451 -10.11 9.56 -13.33
N VAL A 452 -9.42 10.36 -12.52
CA VAL A 452 -9.97 11.49 -11.77
C VAL A 452 -9.48 12.78 -12.41
N LYS A 453 -10.39 13.52 -13.04
CA LYS A 453 -10.08 14.80 -13.68
C LYS A 453 -9.66 15.86 -12.65
N PRO A 454 -8.83 16.87 -13.02
CA PRO A 454 -8.55 18.03 -12.18
C PRO A 454 -9.81 18.75 -11.71
N ASP A 455 -9.71 19.52 -10.63
CA ASP A 455 -10.75 20.49 -10.27
C ASP A 455 -10.91 21.54 -11.40
N ILE A 456 -12.14 21.97 -11.67
CA ILE A 456 -12.38 23.16 -12.49
C ILE A 456 -12.05 24.38 -11.61
N LEU A 457 -11.10 25.18 -12.07
CA LEU A 457 -10.75 26.47 -11.49
C LEU A 457 -11.53 27.55 -12.21
N SER A 458 -12.40 28.24 -11.48
CA SER A 458 -13.10 29.43 -11.95
C SER A 458 -12.34 30.67 -11.48
N ASN A 459 -11.71 31.39 -12.39
CA ASN A 459 -11.06 32.66 -12.08
C ASN A 459 -12.05 33.81 -12.35
N ILE A 460 -13.13 33.85 -11.58
CA ILE A 460 -14.03 35.01 -11.56
C ILE A 460 -13.39 36.05 -10.64
N SER A 461 -13.38 37.31 -11.05
CA SER A 461 -12.86 38.41 -10.23
C SER A 461 -13.36 38.33 -8.77
N HIS A 462 -12.49 38.64 -7.82
CA HIS A 462 -12.84 38.90 -6.41
C HIS A 462 -14.02 39.90 -6.31
N ASP A 463 -14.66 39.95 -5.12
CA ASP A 463 -15.70 40.92 -4.76
C ASP A 463 -15.51 42.28 -5.46
N LEU A 464 -16.46 42.60 -6.34
CA LEU A 464 -16.41 43.76 -7.20
C LEU A 464 -17.13 44.95 -6.57
N VAL A 465 -16.62 46.14 -6.83
CA VAL A 465 -17.22 47.39 -6.36
C VAL A 465 -17.35 48.34 -7.54
N ASN A 466 -18.56 48.83 -7.79
CA ASN A 466 -18.86 49.71 -8.91
C ASN A 466 -19.83 50.83 -8.54
N CYS A 467 -19.89 51.87 -9.36
CA CYS A 467 -20.77 53.02 -9.16
C CYS A 467 -22.24 52.67 -9.39
N LYS A 468 -23.10 53.31 -8.60
CA LYS A 468 -24.54 53.22 -8.83
C LYS A 468 -24.89 53.65 -10.24
N ASP A 469 -25.79 52.90 -10.86
CA ASP A 469 -26.32 53.12 -12.21
C ASP A 469 -25.25 53.08 -13.31
N SER A 470 -24.10 52.46 -13.05
CA SER A 470 -23.02 52.23 -14.02
C SER A 470 -22.99 50.78 -14.49
N LEU A 471 -22.53 50.58 -15.73
CA LEU A 471 -22.33 49.24 -16.29
C LEU A 471 -21.06 48.60 -15.69
N LEU A 472 -21.12 47.30 -15.41
CA LEU A 472 -20.01 46.48 -14.95
C LEU A 472 -19.83 45.30 -15.91
N TYR A 473 -18.63 45.13 -16.43
CA TYR A 473 -18.23 44.00 -17.26
C TYR A 473 -17.56 42.93 -16.37
N ILE A 474 -18.01 41.69 -16.49
CA ILE A 474 -17.49 40.54 -15.72
C ILE A 474 -17.20 39.43 -16.72
N GLU A 475 -15.99 38.88 -16.65
CA GLU A 475 -15.50 37.79 -17.47
C GLU A 475 -15.08 36.64 -16.55
N ALA A 476 -15.30 35.41 -17.00
CA ALA A 476 -14.89 34.21 -16.30
C ALA A 476 -13.82 33.47 -17.11
N ASP A 477 -12.65 33.27 -16.52
CA ASP A 477 -11.58 32.45 -17.10
C ASP A 477 -11.59 31.08 -16.39
N ALA A 478 -11.99 30.04 -17.13
CA ALA A 478 -12.12 28.68 -16.61
C ALA A 478 -10.93 27.82 -17.05
N GLN A 479 -10.36 27.07 -16.11
CA GLN A 479 -9.26 26.13 -16.36
C GLN A 479 -9.50 24.81 -15.62
N GLY A 480 -8.80 23.73 -15.99
CA GLY A 480 -8.95 22.40 -15.37
C GLY A 480 -10.17 21.61 -15.88
N GLY A 481 -10.59 20.57 -15.16
CA GLY A 481 -11.55 19.60 -15.69
C GLY A 481 -11.00 18.83 -16.90
N SER A 482 -11.83 18.56 -17.91
CA SER A 482 -11.49 17.84 -19.15
C SER A 482 -10.86 18.71 -20.25
N GLY A 483 -10.90 20.03 -20.14
CA GLY A 483 -10.05 20.95 -20.91
C GLY A 483 -10.44 21.28 -22.36
N ASP A 484 -11.50 20.69 -22.93
CA ASP A 484 -11.85 20.86 -24.36
C ASP A 484 -13.09 21.74 -24.65
N GLY A 485 -13.72 22.30 -23.61
CA GLY A 485 -14.87 23.19 -23.75
C GLY A 485 -15.55 23.46 -22.40
N TYR A 486 -16.05 24.68 -22.21
CA TYR A 486 -16.79 25.07 -21.01
C TYR A 486 -18.14 25.68 -21.39
N SER A 487 -19.17 25.30 -20.63
CA SER A 487 -20.48 25.92 -20.64
C SER A 487 -20.67 26.73 -19.36
N TYR A 488 -21.27 27.92 -19.51
CA TYR A 488 -21.44 28.88 -18.43
C TYR A 488 -22.92 29.01 -18.08
N SER A 489 -23.23 29.17 -16.80
CA SER A 489 -24.60 29.42 -16.34
C SER A 489 -24.57 30.45 -15.20
N TRP A 490 -24.84 31.69 -15.55
CA TRP A 490 -24.93 32.80 -14.60
C TRP A 490 -26.31 32.88 -13.94
N SER A 491 -26.37 33.34 -12.69
CA SER A 491 -27.64 33.61 -11.99
C SER A 491 -28.51 34.70 -12.65
N THR A 492 -27.95 35.47 -13.59
CA THR A 492 -28.69 36.40 -14.46
C THR A 492 -29.46 35.70 -15.58
N GLY A 493 -29.23 34.40 -15.78
CA GLY A 493 -29.78 33.61 -16.89
C GLY A 493 -28.94 33.64 -18.17
N SER A 494 -27.74 34.24 -18.15
CA SER A 494 -26.82 34.23 -19.29
C SER A 494 -26.00 32.93 -19.34
N ASP A 495 -25.68 32.50 -20.55
CA ASP A 495 -24.86 31.33 -20.88
C ASP A 495 -23.52 31.68 -21.55
N ASN A 496 -23.19 32.97 -21.63
CA ASN A 496 -21.95 33.47 -22.20
C ASN A 496 -20.82 33.45 -21.15
N GLU A 497 -19.58 33.33 -21.63
CA GLU A 497 -18.36 33.43 -20.81
C GLU A 497 -18.22 34.78 -20.09
N SER A 498 -18.73 35.86 -20.69
CA SER A 498 -18.78 37.19 -20.09
C SER A 498 -20.18 37.79 -20.07
N ILE A 499 -20.43 38.65 -19.09
CA ILE A 499 -21.69 39.36 -18.90
C ILE A 499 -21.45 40.85 -18.67
N THR A 500 -22.42 41.67 -19.07
CA THR A 500 -22.50 43.09 -18.69
C THR A 500 -23.77 43.31 -17.88
N ILE A 501 -23.65 43.90 -16.70
CA ILE A 501 -24.79 44.18 -15.82
C ILE A 501 -24.84 45.65 -15.40
N LEU A 502 -26.02 46.11 -15.01
CA LEU A 502 -26.19 47.40 -14.33
C LEU A 502 -26.00 47.24 -12.82
N THR A 503 -25.14 48.08 -12.23
CA THR A 503 -24.94 48.14 -10.78
C THR A 503 -25.89 49.17 -10.15
N ASP A 504 -27.15 48.81 -9.95
CA ASP A 504 -28.18 49.64 -9.31
C ASP A 504 -28.23 49.48 -7.78
N GLU A 505 -27.97 48.25 -7.30
CA GLU A 505 -27.87 47.88 -5.89
C GLU A 505 -26.84 46.76 -5.65
N ALA A 506 -26.47 46.58 -4.38
CA ALA A 506 -25.54 45.53 -3.98
C ALA A 506 -26.21 44.15 -4.14
N LYS A 507 -25.55 43.21 -4.81
CA LYS A 507 -26.11 41.89 -5.12
C LYS A 507 -25.02 40.80 -5.12
N THR A 508 -25.42 39.56 -4.85
CA THR A 508 -24.57 38.38 -5.00
C THR A 508 -24.98 37.62 -6.25
N MET A 509 -24.01 37.20 -7.04
CA MET A 509 -24.20 36.43 -8.26
C MET A 509 -23.53 35.06 -8.14
N THR A 510 -24.08 34.07 -8.82
CA THR A 510 -23.48 32.73 -8.90
C THR A 510 -23.18 32.40 -10.36
N LEU A 511 -22.02 31.81 -10.61
CA LEU A 511 -21.67 31.21 -11.90
C LEU A 511 -21.46 29.72 -11.69
N THR A 512 -22.09 28.90 -12.53
CA THR A 512 -21.74 27.48 -12.66
C THR A 512 -21.05 27.28 -14.00
N ILE A 513 -19.86 26.71 -13.96
CA ILE A 513 -19.09 26.29 -15.14
C ILE A 513 -19.17 24.78 -15.22
N THR A 514 -19.51 24.23 -16.38
CA THR A 514 -19.52 22.79 -16.63
C THR A 514 -18.68 22.48 -17.87
N ASP A 515 -17.77 21.51 -17.77
CA ASP A 515 -16.97 21.06 -18.90
C ASP A 515 -17.71 20.03 -19.77
N ASP A 516 -17.08 19.61 -20.88
CA ASP A 516 -17.68 18.71 -21.85
C ASP A 516 -17.91 17.27 -21.33
N GLU A 517 -17.20 16.86 -20.27
CA GLU A 517 -17.38 15.56 -19.61
C GLU A 517 -18.37 15.62 -18.42
N GLY A 518 -18.98 16.78 -18.17
CA GLY A 518 -20.02 16.97 -17.17
C GLY A 518 -19.52 17.30 -15.77
N CYS A 519 -18.23 17.58 -15.59
CA CYS A 519 -17.70 18.13 -14.36
C CYS A 519 -18.13 19.57 -14.20
N SER A 520 -18.65 19.92 -13.02
CA SER A 520 -19.19 21.24 -12.75
C SER A 520 -18.61 21.86 -11.49
N GLN A 521 -18.31 23.15 -11.55
CA GLN A 521 -17.91 23.97 -10.41
C GLN A 521 -18.82 25.19 -10.32
N THR A 522 -19.21 25.55 -9.10
CA THR A 522 -19.99 26.76 -8.83
C THR A 522 -19.18 27.73 -7.99
N ASP A 523 -19.17 28.99 -8.41
CA ASP A 523 -18.51 30.08 -7.71
C ASP A 523 -19.49 31.25 -7.48
N THR A 524 -19.18 32.10 -6.50
CA THR A 524 -20.04 33.18 -6.05
C THR A 524 -19.28 34.51 -6.00
N LEU A 525 -19.84 35.54 -6.62
CA LEU A 525 -19.29 36.90 -6.68
C LEU A 525 -20.22 37.86 -5.94
N LYS A 526 -19.67 38.70 -5.04
CA LYS A 526 -20.41 39.80 -4.43
C LYS A 526 -20.10 41.12 -5.13
N ILE A 527 -21.15 41.88 -5.43
CA ILE A 527 -21.08 43.20 -6.06
C ILE A 527 -21.56 44.25 -5.06
N THR A 528 -20.70 45.21 -4.75
CA THR A 528 -21.02 46.34 -3.87
C THR A 528 -21.22 47.61 -4.70
N THR A 529 -22.27 48.35 -4.41
CA THR A 529 -22.60 49.61 -5.10
C THR A 529 -22.11 50.80 -4.29
N ILE A 530 -21.42 51.74 -4.93
CA ILE A 530 -21.03 53.04 -4.36
C ILE A 530 -21.94 54.14 -4.90
N THR A 531 -22.57 54.90 -4.00
CA THR A 531 -23.37 56.09 -4.33
C THR A 531 -22.72 57.41 -3.94
N ASP A 532 -21.79 57.36 -2.99
CA ASP A 532 -21.32 58.55 -2.30
C ASP A 532 -19.95 58.99 -2.82
N PRO A 533 -19.72 60.32 -3.00
CA PRO A 533 -18.40 60.84 -3.32
C PRO A 533 -17.44 60.62 -2.15
N VAL A 534 -16.14 60.65 -2.43
CA VAL A 534 -15.13 60.51 -1.36
C VAL A 534 -15.24 61.70 -0.41
N SER A 535 -15.28 61.43 0.89
CA SER A 535 -15.36 62.45 1.93
C SER A 535 -14.11 62.46 2.81
N LEU A 536 -13.81 63.62 3.40
CA LEU A 536 -12.69 63.77 4.33
C LEU A 536 -13.03 63.13 5.68
N PRO A 537 -12.13 62.34 6.30
CA PRO A 537 -12.37 61.82 7.63
C PRO A 537 -12.36 62.95 8.68
N SER A 538 -13.12 62.76 9.75
CA SER A 538 -13.45 63.81 10.73
C SER A 538 -12.30 64.18 11.69
N SER A 539 -11.21 63.41 11.75
CA SER A 539 -10.11 63.63 12.71
C SER A 539 -8.69 63.37 12.18
N VAL A 540 -8.47 63.38 10.86
CA VAL A 540 -7.20 62.87 10.30
C VAL A 540 -5.98 63.61 10.82
N LYS A 541 -5.08 62.84 11.46
CA LYS A 541 -3.69 63.21 11.71
C LYS A 541 -2.81 62.36 10.80
N LEU A 542 -1.79 62.97 10.21
CA LEU A 542 -0.70 62.23 9.59
C LEU A 542 0.00 61.41 10.68
N THR A 543 0.07 60.10 10.48
CA THR A 543 0.83 59.20 11.36
C THR A 543 2.21 59.01 10.75
N GLY A 544 3.22 59.52 11.44
CA GLY A 544 4.60 59.63 10.96
C GLY A 544 5.29 60.83 11.61
N SER A 545 6.61 60.90 11.56
CA SER A 545 7.33 62.06 12.10
C SER A 545 7.30 63.22 11.11
N PRO A 546 6.83 64.43 11.48
CA PRO A 546 6.89 65.61 10.61
C PRO A 546 8.33 66.15 10.44
N THR A 547 9.30 65.62 11.21
CA THR A 547 10.74 65.83 10.98
C THR A 547 11.37 64.50 10.64
N VAL A 548 11.91 64.41 9.42
CA VAL A 548 12.36 63.19 8.77
C VAL A 548 13.86 63.25 8.56
N PHE A 549 14.58 62.22 8.99
CA PHE A 549 15.99 62.07 8.63
C PHE A 549 16.10 61.48 7.22
N ILE A 550 17.18 61.78 6.49
CA ILE A 550 17.45 61.15 5.19
C ILE A 550 17.84 59.67 5.43
N ASP A 551 16.86 58.85 5.75
CA ASP A 551 16.90 57.40 5.64
C ASP A 551 15.75 56.95 4.72
N ASN A 552 15.92 55.80 4.07
CA ASN A 552 14.99 55.29 3.06
C ASN A 552 13.70 54.68 3.65
N PHE A 553 13.34 54.95 4.92
CA PHE A 553 12.31 54.18 5.63
C PHE A 553 11.23 55.00 6.32
N ASN A 554 11.10 56.29 6.03
CA ASN A 554 10.04 57.09 6.60
C ASN A 554 8.69 56.73 6.00
N LYS A 555 7.90 56.06 6.84
CA LYS A 555 6.53 55.61 6.57
C LYS A 555 5.56 56.66 7.08
N PHE A 556 4.69 57.11 6.18
CA PHE A 556 3.56 57.95 6.51
C PHE A 556 2.27 57.20 6.26
N SER A 557 1.29 57.39 7.13
CA SER A 557 -0.05 56.89 6.90
C SER A 557 -1.12 57.89 7.33
N CYS A 558 -2.29 57.77 6.72
CA CYS A 558 -3.49 58.51 7.11
C CYS A 558 -4.63 57.55 7.47
N GLU A 559 -5.65 58.07 8.14
CA GLU A 559 -6.92 57.36 8.27
C GLU A 559 -7.53 57.13 6.88
N ALA A 560 -8.22 56.00 6.70
CA ALA A 560 -8.89 55.69 5.44
C ALA A 560 -10.02 56.68 5.17
N PHE A 561 -10.09 57.17 3.94
CA PHE A 561 -11.19 58.01 3.49
C PHE A 561 -12.41 57.11 3.29
N PRO A 562 -13.59 57.46 3.83
CA PRO A 562 -14.81 56.71 3.58
C PRO A 562 -15.04 56.51 2.08
N VAL A 563 -15.37 55.28 1.69
CA VAL A 563 -15.65 54.83 0.31
C VAL A 563 -14.54 55.07 -0.73
N ALA A 564 -13.32 55.40 -0.31
CA ALA A 564 -12.18 55.52 -1.22
C ALA A 564 -11.62 54.15 -1.62
N GLN A 565 -11.25 54.03 -2.90
CA GLN A 565 -10.65 52.81 -3.47
C GLN A 565 -9.18 53.02 -3.86
N PHE A 566 -8.78 54.26 -4.12
CA PHE A 566 -7.46 54.62 -4.59
C PHE A 566 -6.89 55.79 -3.81
N TYR A 567 -5.60 55.73 -3.52
CA TYR A 567 -4.82 56.76 -2.84
C TYR A 567 -3.64 57.14 -3.72
N GLU A 568 -3.51 58.43 -3.98
CA GLU A 568 -2.39 59.04 -4.70
C GLU A 568 -1.61 59.92 -3.74
N TRP A 569 -0.32 59.64 -3.59
CA TRP A 569 0.59 60.39 -2.74
C TRP A 569 1.42 61.33 -3.60
N SER A 570 1.52 62.58 -3.19
CA SER A 570 2.31 63.60 -3.87
C SER A 570 3.17 64.40 -2.90
N ILE A 571 4.32 64.86 -3.37
CA ILE A 571 5.25 65.73 -2.64
C ILE A 571 5.49 66.96 -3.49
N ASP A 572 5.25 68.14 -2.92
CA ASP A 572 5.29 69.43 -3.62
C ASP A 572 4.49 69.44 -4.92
N GLY A 573 3.37 68.70 -4.94
CA GLY A 573 2.50 68.56 -6.11
C GLY A 573 2.98 67.53 -7.15
N ILE A 574 4.11 66.87 -6.95
CA ILE A 574 4.58 65.78 -7.81
C ILE A 574 4.09 64.45 -7.26
N VAL A 575 3.36 63.67 -8.06
CA VAL A 575 2.90 62.33 -7.67
C VAL A 575 4.11 61.41 -7.51
N VAL A 576 4.23 60.82 -6.32
CA VAL A 576 5.33 59.94 -5.92
C VAL A 576 4.86 58.52 -5.56
N GLY A 577 3.55 58.30 -5.45
CA GLY A 577 2.98 56.97 -5.23
C GLY A 577 1.50 56.90 -5.58
N TYR A 578 1.05 55.73 -6.00
CA TYR A 578 -0.36 55.45 -6.27
C TYR A 578 -0.66 54.00 -5.85
N GLY A 579 -1.80 53.77 -5.18
CA GLY A 579 -2.17 52.45 -4.73
C GLY A 579 -3.52 52.39 -4.03
N ARG A 580 -3.78 51.27 -3.34
CA ARG A 580 -5.03 51.03 -2.60
C ARG A 580 -4.88 51.14 -1.08
N VAL A 581 -3.65 51.37 -0.60
CA VAL A 581 -3.32 51.42 0.83
C VAL A 581 -3.17 52.87 1.29
N THR A 582 -3.49 53.13 2.55
CA THR A 582 -3.37 54.45 3.21
C THR A 582 -1.97 54.72 3.73
N GLU A 583 -0.98 53.95 3.26
CA GLU A 583 0.41 54.01 3.69
C GLU A 583 1.30 54.34 2.50
N PHE A 584 2.29 55.18 2.75
CA PHE A 584 3.26 55.58 1.74
C PHE A 584 4.67 55.68 2.33
N ARG A 585 5.65 55.21 1.56
CA ARG A 585 7.08 55.29 1.89
C ARG A 585 7.73 56.30 0.95
N ILE A 586 8.48 57.23 1.53
CA ILE A 586 9.04 58.34 0.77
C ILE A 586 10.30 57.90 -0.01
N PRO A 587 10.34 58.11 -1.33
CA PRO A 587 11.59 58.03 -2.10
C PRO A 587 12.45 59.27 -1.84
N TYR A 588 13.77 59.10 -1.71
CA TYR A 588 14.78 60.11 -1.39
C TYR A 588 14.45 61.57 -1.80
N LEU A 589 14.56 62.51 -0.85
CA LEU A 589 14.30 63.94 -1.07
C LEU A 589 15.49 64.83 -0.69
N SER A 590 15.49 66.04 -1.23
CA SER A 590 16.42 67.11 -0.85
C SER A 590 16.16 67.61 0.57
N LEU A 591 17.17 68.17 1.22
CA LEU A 591 17.02 68.83 2.53
C LEU A 591 16.07 70.02 2.44
N GLY A 592 15.21 70.20 3.45
CA GLY A 592 14.27 71.32 3.52
C GLY A 592 12.87 70.91 3.95
N THR A 593 11.95 71.88 3.89
CA THR A 593 10.51 71.63 4.13
C THR A 593 9.84 71.31 2.80
N HIS A 594 9.07 70.22 2.78
CA HIS A 594 8.30 69.74 1.65
C HIS A 594 6.83 69.55 2.06
N THR A 595 5.89 69.68 1.14
CA THR A 595 4.47 69.44 1.39
C THR A 595 4.07 68.05 0.88
N LEU A 596 3.74 67.14 1.79
CA LEU A 596 3.22 65.81 1.48
C LEU A 596 1.69 65.85 1.43
N CYS A 597 1.11 65.43 0.32
CA CYS A 597 -0.34 65.32 0.15
C CYS A 597 -0.76 63.87 -0.17
N VAL A 598 -1.93 63.47 0.32
CA VAL A 598 -2.64 62.25 -0.10
C VAL A 598 -3.98 62.64 -0.71
N ARG A 599 -4.24 62.17 -1.93
CA ARG A 599 -5.51 62.31 -2.63
C ARG A 599 -6.22 60.97 -2.69
N ALA A 600 -7.38 60.88 -2.05
CA ALA A 600 -8.22 59.69 -2.08
C ALA A 600 -9.33 59.84 -3.13
N SER A 601 -9.53 58.82 -3.94
CA SER A 601 -10.55 58.79 -5.00
C SER A 601 -11.25 57.43 -5.04
N ASN A 602 -12.39 57.36 -5.71
CA ASN A 602 -13.06 56.10 -6.02
C ASN A 602 -13.52 56.11 -7.48
N SER A 603 -14.06 54.99 -7.96
CA SER A 603 -14.54 54.85 -9.34
C SER A 603 -15.61 55.88 -9.75
N CYS A 604 -16.26 56.54 -8.79
CA CYS A 604 -17.38 57.47 -9.01
C CYS A 604 -16.98 58.94 -8.78
N ASP A 605 -15.83 59.18 -8.15
CA ASP A 605 -15.26 60.47 -7.81
C ASP A 605 -13.75 60.43 -8.08
N LEU A 606 -13.41 60.63 -9.36
CA LEU A 606 -12.03 60.62 -9.86
C LEU A 606 -11.25 61.91 -9.51
N VAL A 607 -11.97 62.97 -9.13
CA VAL A 607 -11.34 64.21 -8.65
C VAL A 607 -10.79 63.97 -7.26
N GLY A 608 -11.58 63.30 -6.41
CA GLY A 608 -11.19 62.86 -5.08
C GLY A 608 -11.04 64.01 -4.09
N GLN A 609 -10.57 63.68 -2.88
CA GLN A 609 -10.30 64.64 -1.81
C GLN A 609 -8.84 64.56 -1.40
N SER A 610 -8.22 65.71 -1.15
CA SER A 610 -6.79 65.79 -0.78
C SER A 610 -6.58 66.32 0.63
N LEU A 611 -5.64 65.73 1.36
CA LEU A 611 -5.10 66.22 2.63
C LEU A 611 -3.60 66.42 2.51
N CYS A 612 -3.09 67.52 3.05
CA CYS A 612 -1.68 67.89 2.95
C CYS A 612 -1.08 68.26 4.31
N TRP A 613 0.21 67.97 4.48
CA TRP A 613 0.99 68.29 5.67
C TRP A 613 2.40 68.73 5.28
N ASP A 614 2.98 69.63 6.08
CA ASP A 614 4.38 70.03 5.93
C ASP A 614 5.29 69.04 6.67
N ILE A 615 6.29 68.50 5.96
CA ILE A 615 7.32 67.59 6.47
C ILE A 615 8.71 68.20 6.25
N LYS A 616 9.62 68.03 7.21
CA LYS A 616 10.96 68.64 7.18
C LYS A 616 12.05 67.57 7.12
N PHE A 617 12.86 67.57 6.06
CA PHE A 617 14.02 66.71 5.90
C PHE A 617 15.28 67.35 6.48
N ILE A 618 15.95 66.62 7.37
CA ILE A 618 17.22 67.02 8.01
C ILE A 618 18.29 65.93 7.82
N GLU A 619 19.57 66.32 7.83
CA GLU A 619 20.68 65.35 7.86
C GLU A 619 20.66 64.56 9.18
N SER A 620 20.85 63.24 9.10
CA SER A 620 21.01 62.38 10.29
C SER A 620 22.38 62.61 10.93
N PRO A 621 22.46 62.94 12.23
CA PRO A 621 23.73 63.06 12.93
C PRO A 621 24.28 61.67 13.32
N LEU A 622 25.15 61.10 12.46
CA LEU A 622 26.10 59.99 12.69
C LEU A 622 25.47 58.62 13.04
N ASN A 623 25.82 57.56 12.30
CA ASN A 623 25.34 56.17 12.43
C ASN A 623 25.80 55.46 13.75
N MET A 624 25.87 56.20 14.86
CA MET A 624 26.31 55.80 16.20
C MET A 624 25.24 55.07 16.99
N ASP A 625 23.98 55.33 16.64
CA ASP A 625 22.79 54.82 17.28
C ASP A 625 21.97 53.99 16.31
N CYS A 626 21.21 53.05 16.86
CA CYS A 626 20.37 52.12 16.12
C CYS A 626 19.19 52.81 15.41
N THR A 627 18.71 53.94 15.93
CA THR A 627 17.70 54.78 15.25
C THR A 627 18.27 55.57 14.06
N GLY A 628 19.60 55.70 13.98
CA GLY A 628 20.33 56.33 12.88
C GLY A 628 21.17 55.34 12.08
N ALA A 629 20.85 54.05 12.12
CA ALA A 629 21.63 53.01 11.47
C ALA A 629 21.78 53.23 9.95
N GLU A 630 22.96 52.91 9.42
CA GLU A 630 23.24 53.02 7.99
C GLU A 630 22.56 51.90 7.21
N TYR A 631 21.72 52.25 6.24
CA TYR A 631 21.06 51.23 5.44
C TYR A 631 21.97 50.62 4.37
N VAL A 632 22.05 49.30 4.37
CA VAL A 632 22.75 48.50 3.36
C VAL A 632 21.73 47.57 2.73
N CYS A 633 21.48 47.74 1.43
CA CYS A 633 20.55 46.88 0.70
C CYS A 633 21.20 45.96 -0.33
N ASN A 634 22.52 46.04 -0.55
CA ASN A 634 23.21 45.15 -1.46
C ASN A 634 24.54 44.63 -0.88
N LYS A 635 25.01 43.52 -1.46
CA LYS A 635 26.19 42.78 -1.05
C LYS A 635 27.54 43.42 -1.41
N ASN A 636 27.54 44.54 -2.12
CA ASN A 636 28.78 45.17 -2.56
C ASN A 636 29.67 45.50 -1.36
N LYS A 637 30.97 45.22 -1.48
CA LYS A 637 31.95 45.57 -0.47
C LYS A 637 31.90 47.08 -0.16
N LYS A 638 31.66 47.43 1.09
CA LYS A 638 31.63 48.82 1.57
C LYS A 638 32.85 49.11 2.43
N SER A 639 33.41 50.30 2.27
CA SER A 639 34.44 50.84 3.16
C SER A 639 33.82 51.94 4.01
N LEU A 640 33.67 51.67 5.30
CA LEU A 640 32.97 52.51 6.25
C LEU A 640 33.96 53.14 7.25
N THR A 641 33.52 54.22 7.89
CA THR A 641 34.34 54.97 8.85
C THR A 641 33.59 55.05 10.16
N PHE A 642 34.22 54.62 11.25
CA PHE A 642 33.64 54.75 12.56
C PHE A 642 33.41 56.24 12.90
N PRO A 643 32.30 56.56 13.58
CA PRO A 643 31.90 57.94 13.84
C PRO A 643 32.83 58.66 14.83
N GLY A 644 33.55 57.94 15.71
CA GLY A 644 34.53 58.51 16.63
C GLY A 644 33.94 58.95 17.98
N SER A 645 32.77 58.42 18.35
CA SER A 645 32.04 58.75 19.58
C SER A 645 31.10 57.61 19.98
N TYR A 646 30.59 57.65 21.21
CA TYR A 646 29.68 56.65 21.77
C TYR A 646 28.22 56.88 21.38
N GLY A 647 27.51 55.79 21.06
CA GLY A 647 26.06 55.76 20.99
C GLY A 647 25.40 55.54 22.37
N LEU A 648 24.07 55.53 22.40
CA LEU A 648 23.27 55.29 23.60
C LEU A 648 23.41 53.83 24.06
N ALA A 649 24.09 53.62 25.19
CA ALA A 649 24.31 52.27 25.76
C ALA A 649 23.02 51.46 26.01
N GLN A 650 21.87 52.14 26.18
CA GLN A 650 20.56 51.48 26.31
C GLN A 650 20.14 50.74 25.04
N GLU A 651 20.63 51.14 23.87
CA GLU A 651 20.31 50.51 22.59
C GLU A 651 21.07 49.19 22.37
N LEU A 652 22.14 48.96 23.14
CA LEU A 652 22.89 47.71 23.23
C LEU A 652 22.30 46.74 24.26
N ASN A 653 21.14 47.05 24.87
CA ASN A 653 20.55 46.16 25.86
C ASN A 653 20.10 44.84 25.22
N THR A 654 20.86 43.77 25.44
CA THR A 654 20.63 42.45 24.83
C THR A 654 19.76 41.60 25.76
N GLY A 655 18.46 41.58 25.51
CA GLY A 655 17.61 40.51 26.03
C GLY A 655 17.88 39.19 25.30
N ASP A 656 17.79 38.08 26.05
CA ASP A 656 17.81 36.68 25.64
C ASP A 656 19.17 35.98 25.39
N TYR A 657 20.01 36.36 24.41
CA TYR A 657 21.15 35.51 24.00
C TYR A 657 22.55 36.01 24.38
N CYS A 658 22.74 37.33 24.49
CA CYS A 658 24.05 37.94 24.73
C CYS A 658 24.18 38.64 26.09
N SER A 659 23.28 38.30 27.02
CA SER A 659 23.22 38.90 28.35
C SER A 659 24.37 38.42 29.23
N GLY A 660 25.34 39.29 29.53
CA GLY A 660 26.38 38.96 30.52
C GLY A 660 27.62 39.85 30.53
N THR A 661 27.86 40.67 29.50
CA THR A 661 29.06 41.51 29.41
C THR A 661 28.73 42.99 29.62
N THR A 662 29.56 43.67 30.41
CA THR A 662 29.52 45.14 30.51
C THR A 662 30.28 45.68 29.30
N TYR A 663 29.61 46.41 28.40
CA TYR A 663 30.22 46.93 27.18
C TYR A 663 31.36 47.90 27.50
N GLY A 664 32.59 47.50 27.22
CA GLY A 664 33.80 48.31 27.43
C GLY A 664 34.22 49.15 26.21
N GLU A 665 33.63 48.87 25.05
CA GLU A 665 33.93 49.54 23.78
C GLU A 665 32.97 50.71 23.54
N THR A 666 33.51 51.86 23.11
CA THR A 666 32.83 53.16 23.18
C THR A 666 32.63 53.83 21.83
N ASN A 667 33.00 53.19 20.72
CA ASN A 667 32.72 53.70 19.37
C ASN A 667 31.87 52.69 18.60
N SER A 668 30.60 53.03 18.36
CA SER A 668 29.61 52.16 17.72
C SER A 668 29.28 52.62 16.31
N HIS A 669 29.15 51.68 15.38
CA HIS A 669 28.58 51.92 14.05
C HIS A 669 27.43 50.93 13.83
N TRP A 670 26.22 51.45 13.65
CA TRP A 670 25.03 50.67 13.36
C TRP A 670 24.73 50.63 11.87
N ILE A 671 24.38 49.43 11.38
CA ILE A 671 23.96 49.13 10.03
C ILE A 671 22.61 48.42 10.10
N ASN A 672 21.68 48.72 9.20
CA ASN A 672 20.46 47.93 9.04
C ASN A 672 20.31 47.41 7.60
N PHE A 673 19.68 46.25 7.48
CA PHE A 673 19.45 45.59 6.18
C PHE A 673 18.23 44.66 6.20
N ASP A 674 17.62 44.46 5.03
CA ASP A 674 16.39 43.68 4.85
C ASP A 674 16.58 42.55 3.84
N ILE A 675 15.79 41.48 3.99
CA ILE A 675 15.84 40.28 3.18
C ILE A 675 14.66 40.23 2.21
N ALA A 676 14.97 40.22 0.91
CA ALA A 676 14.00 40.07 -0.17
C ALA A 676 13.78 38.61 -0.58
N GLN A 677 14.76 37.72 -0.38
CA GLN A 677 14.64 36.29 -0.65
C GLN A 677 15.28 35.47 0.48
N ALA A 678 14.57 34.44 0.94
CA ALA A 678 15.05 33.53 1.97
C ALA A 678 16.33 32.79 1.57
N GLY A 679 17.17 32.46 2.55
CA GLY A 679 18.43 31.75 2.36
C GLY A 679 19.41 31.99 3.51
N LYS A 680 20.66 31.54 3.35
CA LYS A 680 21.74 31.83 4.30
C LYS A 680 22.40 33.15 3.96
N LEU A 681 22.70 33.97 4.96
CA LEU A 681 23.47 35.21 4.81
C LEU A 681 24.66 35.25 5.76
N TRP A 682 25.82 35.65 5.26
CA TRP A 682 27.02 35.85 6.05
C TRP A 682 27.81 37.07 5.58
N PHE A 683 28.75 37.54 6.41
CA PHE A 683 29.56 38.71 6.09
C PHE A 683 30.95 38.62 6.71
N THR A 684 31.89 39.37 6.16
CA THR A 684 33.24 39.51 6.70
C THR A 684 33.54 40.98 7.01
N ILE A 685 34.05 41.24 8.20
CA ILE A 685 34.51 42.55 8.69
C ILE A 685 36.03 42.56 8.68
N LYS A 686 36.63 43.56 8.03
CA LYS A 686 38.09 43.77 7.98
C LYS A 686 38.45 45.16 8.47
N PRO A 687 38.90 45.32 9.73
CA PRO A 687 39.45 46.56 10.24
C PRO A 687 40.73 46.93 9.47
N LYS A 688 40.94 48.22 9.17
CA LYS A 688 42.12 48.66 8.40
C LYS A 688 43.39 48.83 9.26
N ASN A 689 43.25 48.92 10.57
CA ASN A 689 44.33 49.01 11.58
C ASN A 689 44.03 47.99 12.69
N PRO A 690 45.03 47.48 13.45
CA PRO A 690 44.78 46.60 14.58
C PRO A 690 43.93 47.33 15.61
N LEU A 691 42.66 46.98 15.63
CA LEU A 691 41.61 47.51 16.48
C LEU A 691 40.88 46.29 17.02
N ASP A 692 40.64 46.31 18.33
CA ASP A 692 39.66 45.45 18.96
C ASP A 692 38.29 45.86 18.39
N VAL A 693 37.61 44.93 17.72
CA VAL A 693 36.37 45.19 16.98
C VAL A 693 35.36 44.07 17.22
N ASP A 694 34.44 44.30 18.15
CA ASP A 694 33.36 43.36 18.42
C ASP A 694 32.16 43.62 17.52
N PHE A 695 31.27 42.64 17.39
CA PHE A 695 30.00 42.87 16.70
C PHE A 695 28.83 42.10 17.31
N VAL A 696 27.64 42.69 17.15
CA VAL A 696 26.37 42.07 17.52
C VAL A 696 25.39 42.21 16.36
N VAL A 697 24.74 41.09 16.03
CA VAL A 697 23.61 41.07 15.09
C VAL A 697 22.32 40.96 15.88
N PHE A 698 21.35 41.82 15.56
CA PHE A 698 19.99 41.79 16.09
C PHE A 698 18.99 41.50 14.97
N LYS A 699 18.01 40.64 15.23
CA LYS A 699 16.82 40.46 14.38
C LYS A 699 15.70 41.37 14.89
N ARG A 700 15.02 42.06 13.98
CA ARG A 700 13.79 42.81 14.29
C ARG A 700 12.63 41.82 14.50
N VAL A 701 11.84 42.02 15.55
CA VAL A 701 10.74 41.09 15.90
C VAL A 701 9.34 41.64 15.68
N ASP A 702 9.20 42.97 15.58
CA ASP A 702 7.92 43.64 15.32
C ASP A 702 8.15 45.04 14.71
N ASP A 703 7.06 45.78 14.53
CA ASP A 703 7.06 47.14 13.97
C ASP A 703 7.77 48.19 14.86
N GLY A 704 8.06 47.89 16.14
CA GLY A 704 8.76 48.76 17.09
C GLY A 704 10.24 49.03 16.77
N GLY A 705 10.81 48.34 15.77
CA GLY A 705 12.10 48.65 15.17
C GLY A 705 13.26 48.52 16.15
N CYS A 706 13.98 49.64 16.38
CA CYS A 706 15.19 49.65 17.19
C CYS A 706 14.99 49.17 18.64
N TYR A 707 13.81 49.39 19.23
CA TYR A 707 13.59 49.16 20.67
C TYR A 707 12.99 47.79 21.00
N THR A 708 12.65 47.00 19.99
CA THR A 708 12.05 45.66 20.14
C THR A 708 12.95 44.56 19.56
N LYS A 709 14.07 44.92 18.93
CA LYS A 709 15.05 43.99 18.36
C LYS A 709 15.59 42.98 19.39
N LYS A 710 15.95 41.78 18.92
CA LYS A 710 16.56 40.70 19.74
C LYS A 710 17.92 40.31 19.19
N SER A 711 18.93 40.13 20.05
CA SER A 711 20.27 39.70 19.63
C SER A 711 20.25 38.25 19.18
N VAL A 712 20.87 37.97 18.03
CA VAL A 712 20.94 36.61 17.43
C VAL A 712 22.37 36.11 17.21
N ARG A 713 23.38 36.99 17.17
CA ARG A 713 24.81 36.64 17.09
C ARG A 713 25.64 37.65 17.87
N CYS A 714 26.63 37.20 18.64
CA CYS A 714 27.52 38.10 19.39
C CYS A 714 28.94 37.56 19.42
N CYS A 715 29.87 38.34 18.85
CA CYS A 715 31.27 38.01 18.82
C CYS A 715 32.05 39.10 19.57
N TYR A 716 32.65 38.70 20.70
CA TYR A 716 33.49 39.56 21.55
C TYR A 716 34.97 39.12 21.55
N SER A 717 35.33 38.16 20.70
CA SER A 717 36.64 37.49 20.72
C SER A 717 37.74 38.24 19.96
N SER A 718 37.47 39.48 19.54
CA SER A 718 38.23 40.18 18.52
C SER A 718 39.48 40.91 19.00
N SER A 719 40.01 40.55 20.18
CA SER A 719 41.14 41.28 20.78
C SER A 719 42.29 41.38 19.79
N GLY A 720 42.83 42.59 19.59
CA GLY A 720 43.90 42.88 18.62
C GLY A 720 45.19 42.06 18.79
N ALA A 721 45.26 41.17 19.79
CA ALA A 721 46.29 40.16 19.98
C ALA A 721 46.10 38.87 19.13
N CYS A 722 44.91 38.62 18.57
CA CYS A 722 44.55 37.31 18.01
C CYS A 722 44.41 37.28 16.48
N ASN A 723 44.24 38.45 15.86
CA ASN A 723 44.30 38.64 14.41
C ASN A 723 43.41 37.64 13.62
N LEU A 724 42.19 37.44 14.11
CA LEU A 724 41.18 36.53 13.55
C LEU A 724 40.37 37.23 12.44
N ASP A 725 39.84 36.46 11.49
CA ASP A 725 38.83 36.97 10.57
C ASP A 725 37.52 37.15 11.35
N LEU A 726 36.84 38.29 11.16
CA LEU A 726 35.63 38.63 11.91
C LEU A 726 34.40 38.55 11.03
N GLY A 727 33.32 37.96 11.55
CA GLY A 727 32.01 38.01 10.92
C GLY A 727 31.23 36.72 11.06
N LEU A 728 30.50 36.36 10.00
CA LEU A 728 29.72 35.14 9.93
C LEU A 728 30.26 34.24 8.81
N SER A 729 30.09 32.93 8.96
CA SER A 729 30.50 31.93 7.96
C SER A 729 29.48 30.79 7.85
N PRO A 730 29.26 30.24 6.64
CA PRO A 730 28.34 29.11 6.44
C PRO A 730 28.84 27.80 7.07
N ASP A 731 30.14 27.71 7.35
CA ASP A 731 30.78 26.51 7.90
C ASP A 731 30.80 26.50 9.45
N GLU A 732 30.42 27.61 10.08
CA GLU A 732 30.39 27.77 11.54
C GLU A 732 29.02 27.40 12.11
N THR A 733 29.00 26.97 13.37
CA THR A 733 27.77 26.46 14.03
C THR A 733 27.47 27.13 15.36
N ASP A 734 28.46 27.81 15.93
CA ASP A 734 28.35 28.58 17.15
C ASP A 734 27.72 29.96 16.89
N VAL A 735 27.06 30.52 17.90
CA VAL A 735 26.29 31.77 17.79
C VAL A 735 26.78 32.84 18.76
N PHE A 736 27.78 32.51 19.57
CA PHE A 736 28.34 33.36 20.61
C PHE A 736 29.82 33.02 20.84
N GLU A 737 30.65 34.05 20.80
CA GLU A 737 32.05 33.98 21.22
C GLU A 737 32.32 35.04 22.31
N GLY A 738 32.87 34.59 23.44
CA GLY A 738 33.18 35.46 24.58
C GLY A 738 34.45 36.29 24.38
N GLY A 739 34.67 37.25 25.30
CA GLY A 739 35.85 38.11 25.32
C GLY A 739 37.17 37.33 25.33
N GLY A 740 38.10 37.67 24.43
CA GLY A 740 39.43 37.06 24.35
C GLY A 740 39.53 35.85 23.42
N CYS A 741 40.63 35.09 23.52
CA CYS A 741 41.03 34.11 22.51
C CYS A 741 41.19 32.72 23.12
N GLU A 742 40.10 32.25 23.69
CA GLU A 742 40.00 30.92 24.27
C GLU A 742 39.90 29.85 23.16
N ASN A 743 40.20 28.60 23.50
CA ASN A 743 40.08 27.49 22.55
C ASN A 743 38.62 27.35 22.08
N GLY A 744 38.39 27.59 20.79
CA GLY A 744 37.06 27.56 20.18
C GLY A 744 36.63 28.91 19.61
N ASN A 745 37.24 30.03 20.02
CA ASN A 745 36.97 31.34 19.45
C ASN A 745 37.82 31.52 18.17
N ASN A 746 37.18 31.55 17.00
CA ASN A 746 37.81 31.76 15.69
C ASN A 746 37.40 33.09 15.03
N GLY A 747 36.53 33.88 15.67
CA GLY A 747 36.08 35.19 15.19
C GLY A 747 34.90 35.12 14.22
N LEU A 748 34.47 33.90 13.86
CA LEU A 748 33.43 33.62 12.88
C LEU A 748 32.28 32.87 13.55
N LEU A 749 31.07 33.43 13.48
CA LEU A 749 29.86 32.76 13.97
C LEU A 749 29.06 32.15 12.81
N ALA A 750 28.12 31.27 13.14
CA ALA A 750 27.19 30.67 12.18
C ALA A 750 26.46 31.72 11.34
N ALA A 751 26.37 31.47 10.03
CA ALA A 751 25.54 32.25 9.11
C ALA A 751 24.09 32.43 9.63
N LEU A 752 23.43 33.49 9.18
CA LEU A 752 22.02 33.73 9.46
C LEU A 752 21.16 32.87 8.53
N ASP A 753 20.18 32.17 9.07
CA ASP A 753 19.08 31.58 8.30
C ASP A 753 17.96 32.63 8.20
N CYS A 754 17.82 33.21 7.01
CA CYS A 754 16.93 34.33 6.75
C CYS A 754 15.64 33.89 6.04
N GLU A 755 14.51 34.46 6.43
CA GLU A 755 13.22 34.34 5.75
C GLU A 755 12.88 35.62 4.95
N VAL A 756 11.95 35.53 4.01
CA VAL A 756 11.50 36.68 3.22
C VAL A 756 10.85 37.71 4.16
N GLY A 757 11.28 38.97 4.07
CA GLY A 757 10.77 40.06 4.89
C GLY A 757 11.47 40.24 6.25
N ASP A 758 12.46 39.39 6.57
CA ASP A 758 13.29 39.61 7.75
C ASP A 758 14.08 40.92 7.66
N SER A 759 14.23 41.62 8.80
CA SER A 759 15.07 42.82 8.95
C SER A 759 16.06 42.63 10.09
N TYR A 760 17.30 43.07 9.87
CA TYR A 760 18.38 42.94 10.85
C TYR A 760 19.08 44.28 11.12
N TYR A 761 19.64 44.40 12.32
CA TYR A 761 20.60 45.42 12.70
C TYR A 761 21.95 44.76 13.00
N LEU A 762 23.03 45.30 12.47
CA LEU A 762 24.41 44.95 12.81
C LEU A 762 25.03 46.16 13.51
N VAL A 763 25.48 45.97 14.74
CA VAL A 763 26.35 46.95 15.40
C VAL A 763 27.77 46.40 15.42
N ILE A 764 28.69 47.25 15.00
CA ILE A 764 30.12 47.01 15.11
C ILE A 764 30.64 47.97 16.17
N LEU A 765 31.35 47.42 17.14
CA LEU A 765 31.91 48.11 18.29
C LEU A 765 33.43 48.16 18.12
N ALA A 766 34.07 49.21 18.60
CA ALA A 766 35.52 49.31 18.60
C ALA A 766 36.05 49.92 19.90
N TYR A 767 37.17 49.37 20.39
CA TYR A 767 37.82 49.86 21.60
C TYR A 767 38.41 51.27 21.45
N ASN A 768 37.82 52.23 22.17
CA ASN A 768 38.36 53.53 22.56
C ASN A 768 39.23 54.27 21.52
N ASN A 769 38.73 54.42 20.29
CA ASN A 769 39.33 55.32 19.31
C ASN A 769 38.48 56.59 19.13
N THR A 770 38.97 57.70 19.67
CA THR A 770 38.47 59.04 19.30
C THR A 770 38.84 59.43 17.86
N GLU A 771 39.60 58.58 17.16
CA GLU A 771 39.93 58.72 15.75
C GLU A 771 38.92 57.99 14.85
N LYS A 772 38.54 58.65 13.76
CA LYS A 772 37.70 58.09 12.69
C LYS A 772 38.44 56.99 11.92
N THR A 773 38.47 55.79 12.47
CA THR A 773 39.09 54.61 11.87
C THR A 773 38.18 53.99 10.81
N LYS A 774 38.74 53.19 9.90
CA LYS A 774 38.00 52.58 8.80
C LYS A 774 38.00 51.06 8.90
N TYR A 775 36.90 50.45 8.48
CA TYR A 775 36.77 49.03 8.24
C TYR A 775 36.09 48.79 6.90
N SER A 776 36.26 47.60 6.33
CA SER A 776 35.43 47.15 5.22
C SER A 776 34.53 46.02 5.64
N ILE A 777 33.30 46.01 5.12
CA ILE A 777 32.35 44.92 5.27
C ILE A 777 31.92 44.42 3.88
N GLU A 778 31.78 43.11 3.75
CA GLU A 778 31.36 42.43 2.52
C GLU A 778 30.38 41.32 2.88
N PHE A 779 29.19 41.35 2.29
CA PHE A 779 28.13 40.35 2.51
C PHE A 779 28.15 39.31 1.38
N CYS A 780 27.74 38.08 1.68
CA CYS A 780 27.61 36.99 0.72
C CYS A 780 26.56 36.00 1.24
N GLY A 781 26.07 35.10 0.38
CA GLY A 781 25.08 34.09 0.74
C GLY A 781 23.93 33.90 -0.25
N THR A 782 23.12 32.88 0.05
CA THR A 782 21.94 32.45 -0.71
C THR A 782 20.72 33.34 -0.51
N ALA A 783 20.63 34.07 0.60
CA ALA A 783 19.60 35.10 0.79
C ALA A 783 19.86 36.31 -0.10
N LEU A 784 18.81 36.92 -0.67
CA LEU A 784 18.92 38.21 -1.40
C LEU A 784 18.54 39.37 -0.48
N MET A 785 19.36 40.41 -0.46
CA MET A 785 19.03 41.70 0.14
C MET A 785 18.16 42.52 -0.83
N THR A 786 17.49 43.55 -0.33
CA THR A 786 16.47 44.32 -1.08
C THR A 786 16.93 45.00 -2.38
N CYS A 787 18.23 45.23 -2.56
CA CYS A 787 18.82 45.76 -3.79
C CYS A 787 19.85 44.80 -4.42
N ASP A 788 19.83 43.51 -4.07
CA ASP A 788 20.70 42.52 -4.71
C ASP A 788 20.08 42.00 -6.00
N ASP A 789 20.93 41.85 -7.02
CA ASP A 789 20.56 41.27 -8.30
C ASP A 789 21.13 39.86 -8.48
N TYR A 790 21.87 39.33 -7.49
CA TYR A 790 22.57 38.04 -7.58
C TYR A 790 22.81 37.35 -6.23
N VAL A 791 22.96 36.03 -6.31
CA VAL A 791 23.30 35.14 -5.19
C VAL A 791 24.81 34.88 -5.15
N CYS A 792 25.43 34.93 -3.96
CA CYS A 792 26.86 34.70 -3.77
C CYS A 792 27.03 33.36 -3.03
N GLU A 793 27.28 32.27 -3.75
CA GLU A 793 27.27 30.92 -3.16
C GLU A 793 28.62 30.43 -2.63
N THR A 794 29.74 31.10 -2.96
CA THR A 794 31.07 30.93 -2.34
C THR A 794 32.09 31.80 -3.07
N LEU A 795 33.09 32.35 -2.36
CA LEU A 795 34.27 32.95 -2.99
C LEU A 795 35.10 31.86 -3.69
N GLY A 796 34.79 31.62 -4.95
CA GLY A 796 35.47 30.68 -5.83
C GLY A 796 34.91 30.68 -7.26
N SER A 797 35.28 31.70 -8.05
CA SER A 797 34.91 31.93 -9.47
C SER A 797 33.44 32.32 -9.67
N THR A 798 33.06 33.54 -10.04
CA THR A 798 33.53 34.38 -11.14
C THR A 798 33.48 35.86 -10.71
N SER A 799 34.61 36.50 -10.43
CA SER A 799 35.37 37.17 -11.48
C SER A 799 36.74 37.49 -10.91
N LEU A 800 37.78 37.04 -11.61
CA LEU A 800 39.01 37.80 -11.61
C LEU A 800 39.34 38.01 -13.08
N ILE A 801 39.06 39.21 -13.56
CA ILE A 801 40.04 39.78 -14.47
C ILE A 801 41.34 39.85 -13.65
N SER A 802 42.28 39.00 -14.06
CA SER A 802 43.65 38.79 -13.56
C SER A 802 43.80 37.83 -12.37
N SER A 803 44.50 36.70 -12.42
CA SER A 803 45.42 36.13 -13.43
C SER A 803 45.82 34.73 -12.94
N ASN A 804 45.34 33.64 -13.56
CA ASN A 804 45.95 32.30 -13.53
C ASN A 804 45.13 31.27 -14.36
N SER A 805 44.64 31.66 -15.54
CA SER A 805 43.81 30.78 -16.36
C SER A 805 44.65 29.80 -17.20
N LEU A 806 44.27 28.52 -17.10
CA LEU A 806 44.66 27.45 -18.01
C LEU A 806 44.14 27.76 -19.41
N LYS A 807 44.98 27.68 -20.45
CA LYS A 807 44.55 27.95 -21.83
C LYS A 807 44.76 26.76 -22.76
N VAL A 808 43.87 26.62 -23.74
CA VAL A 808 43.86 25.52 -24.70
C VAL A 808 43.83 26.09 -26.12
N PHE A 809 44.80 25.72 -26.97
CA PHE A 809 44.84 26.17 -28.35
C PHE A 809 45.35 25.10 -29.33
N PRO A 810 44.72 24.92 -30.51
CA PRO A 810 43.44 25.51 -30.89
C PRO A 810 42.28 24.94 -30.04
N ASN A 811 41.20 25.71 -29.90
CA ASN A 811 39.96 25.24 -29.27
C ASN A 811 38.79 25.99 -29.92
N PRO A 812 37.98 25.37 -30.80
CA PRO A 812 37.91 23.93 -31.07
C PRO A 812 39.17 23.32 -31.75
N ASN A 813 39.40 22.01 -31.60
CA ASN A 813 40.56 21.28 -32.17
C ASN A 813 40.18 19.97 -32.87
N ASP A 814 41.11 19.41 -33.66
CA ASP A 814 40.96 18.14 -34.40
C ASP A 814 41.40 16.90 -33.59
N GLY A 815 41.42 17.03 -32.26
CA GLY A 815 41.97 16.05 -31.33
C GLY A 815 43.46 16.27 -31.00
N ASN A 816 44.15 17.25 -31.59
CA ASN A 816 45.47 17.70 -31.13
C ASN A 816 45.40 19.15 -30.63
N PHE A 817 45.88 19.40 -29.42
CA PHE A 817 45.89 20.76 -28.85
C PHE A 817 47.08 20.97 -27.90
N THR A 818 47.44 22.24 -27.71
CA THR A 818 48.42 22.68 -26.73
C THR A 818 47.70 23.25 -25.52
N LEU A 819 48.08 22.77 -24.34
CA LEU A 819 47.64 23.25 -23.04
C LEU A 819 48.72 24.14 -22.45
N GLU A 820 48.45 25.44 -22.31
CA GLU A 820 49.32 26.39 -21.61
C GLU A 820 48.91 26.49 -20.13
N LEU A 821 49.83 26.07 -19.26
CA LEU A 821 49.73 26.13 -17.80
C LEU A 821 50.12 27.53 -17.30
N PRO A 822 49.54 28.02 -16.20
CA PRO A 822 49.91 29.32 -15.65
C PRO A 822 51.37 29.36 -15.11
N HIS A 823 51.88 28.24 -14.59
CA HIS A 823 53.27 28.05 -14.15
C HIS A 823 53.68 26.55 -14.25
N ILE A 824 54.98 26.27 -14.15
CA ILE A 824 55.53 24.90 -14.10
C ILE A 824 55.03 24.23 -12.81
N MET A 825 54.41 23.06 -12.93
CA MET A 825 53.81 22.35 -11.81
C MET A 825 53.80 20.83 -12.01
N SER A 826 53.79 20.08 -10.90
CA SER A 826 53.64 18.63 -10.86
C SER A 826 52.22 18.25 -10.40
N GLY A 827 51.60 17.27 -11.04
CA GLY A 827 50.19 16.93 -10.81
C GLY A 827 49.64 15.85 -11.75
N THR A 828 48.33 15.78 -11.91
CA THR A 828 47.66 14.90 -12.88
C THR A 828 46.69 15.70 -13.73
N LEU A 829 46.82 15.57 -15.05
CA LEU A 829 45.85 16.04 -16.02
C LEU A 829 44.76 14.99 -16.21
N GLU A 830 43.50 15.38 -16.14
CA GLU A 830 42.33 14.55 -16.38
C GLU A 830 41.44 15.20 -17.45
N ILE A 831 41.04 14.43 -18.46
CA ILE A 831 40.07 14.82 -19.47
C ILE A 831 38.83 13.97 -19.26
N MET A 832 37.68 14.62 -19.05
CA MET A 832 36.41 13.96 -18.79
C MET A 832 35.39 14.32 -19.85
N ASP A 833 34.43 13.43 -20.06
CA ASP A 833 33.20 13.77 -20.79
C ASP A 833 32.30 14.71 -19.95
N THR A 834 31.19 15.16 -20.54
CA THR A 834 30.24 16.08 -19.90
C THR A 834 29.54 15.49 -18.67
N ASN A 835 29.57 14.16 -18.50
CA ASN A 835 28.99 13.48 -17.35
C ASN A 835 30.02 13.24 -16.23
N GLY A 836 31.25 13.74 -16.40
CA GLY A 836 32.33 13.67 -15.41
C GLY A 836 33.13 12.36 -15.43
N LYS A 837 32.93 11.48 -16.41
CA LYS A 837 33.72 10.26 -16.54
C LYS A 837 35.09 10.59 -17.12
N ILE A 838 36.16 10.22 -16.42
CA ILE A 838 37.54 10.41 -16.90
C ILE A 838 37.78 9.51 -18.12
N ILE A 839 37.96 10.14 -19.27
CA ILE A 839 38.22 9.49 -20.56
C ILE A 839 39.73 9.31 -20.78
N LYS A 840 40.53 10.23 -20.24
CA LYS A 840 42.00 10.13 -20.27
C LYS A 840 42.58 10.82 -19.05
N ASN A 841 43.59 10.22 -18.43
CA ASN A 841 44.42 10.91 -17.44
C ASN A 841 45.90 10.73 -17.78
N GLN A 842 46.71 11.70 -17.34
CA GLN A 842 48.15 11.71 -17.57
C GLN A 842 48.84 12.40 -16.40
N ARG A 843 49.83 11.73 -15.82
CA ARG A 843 50.63 12.32 -14.74
C ARG A 843 51.63 13.34 -15.31
N LEU A 844 51.72 14.49 -14.68
CA LEU A 844 52.61 15.60 -15.00
C LEU A 844 53.68 15.71 -13.90
N ILE A 845 54.96 15.66 -14.27
CA ILE A 845 56.12 15.80 -13.35
C ILE A 845 57.05 16.88 -13.91
N ASP A 846 57.10 18.06 -13.26
CA ASP A 846 58.01 19.19 -13.52
C ASP A 846 58.15 19.61 -15.00
N TYR A 847 57.00 19.81 -15.66
CA TYR A 847 56.95 20.09 -17.10
C TYR A 847 56.91 21.58 -17.46
N GLU A 848 57.45 21.91 -18.64
CA GLU A 848 57.38 23.24 -19.25
C GLU A 848 55.95 23.78 -19.38
N LYS A 849 55.83 25.10 -19.39
CA LYS A 849 54.57 25.84 -19.38
C LYS A 849 53.55 25.40 -20.46
N ASN A 850 53.99 24.88 -21.60
CA ASN A 850 53.12 24.44 -22.70
C ASN A 850 53.22 22.93 -22.93
N GLN A 851 52.08 22.25 -22.93
CA GLN A 851 51.97 20.80 -23.11
C GLN A 851 51.18 20.45 -24.36
N ASN A 852 51.80 19.72 -25.30
CA ASN A 852 51.11 19.23 -26.50
C ASN A 852 50.44 17.89 -26.22
N ILE A 853 49.12 17.85 -26.35
CA ILE A 853 48.29 16.70 -26.02
C ILE A 853 47.53 16.25 -27.28
N SER A 854 47.50 14.93 -27.49
CA SER A 854 46.69 14.30 -28.53
C SER A 854 45.65 13.37 -27.90
N ILE A 855 44.41 13.52 -28.34
CA ILE A 855 43.25 12.67 -28.07
C ILE A 855 42.60 12.18 -29.37
N LYS A 856 43.39 12.10 -30.46
CA LYS A 856 42.91 11.58 -31.75
C LYS A 856 42.32 10.17 -31.57
N GLY A 857 41.06 10.01 -31.97
CA GLY A 857 40.26 8.80 -31.80
C GLY A 857 39.07 8.94 -30.86
N LEU A 858 38.94 10.05 -30.11
CA LEU A 858 37.70 10.38 -29.40
C LEU A 858 36.67 11.03 -30.34
N SER A 859 35.39 10.79 -30.07
CA SER A 859 34.29 11.39 -30.82
C SER A 859 34.31 12.93 -30.74
N PRO A 860 33.86 13.64 -31.78
CA PRO A 860 33.63 15.08 -31.69
C PRO A 860 32.66 15.42 -30.55
N GLY A 861 32.98 16.44 -29.74
CA GLY A 861 32.17 16.77 -28.58
C GLY A 861 32.83 17.73 -27.59
N LEU A 862 32.10 17.99 -26.50
CA LEU A 862 32.55 18.80 -25.38
C LEU A 862 33.17 17.92 -24.30
N TYR A 863 34.35 18.33 -23.83
CA TYR A 863 35.09 17.66 -22.77
C TYR A 863 35.58 18.69 -21.76
N ASN A 864 35.77 18.25 -20.52
CA ASN A 864 36.34 19.08 -19.46
C ASN A 864 37.77 18.63 -19.16
N ILE A 865 38.70 19.57 -19.16
CA ILE A 865 40.07 19.36 -18.72
C ILE A 865 40.17 19.84 -17.27
N MET A 866 40.71 19.00 -16.40
CA MET A 866 41.08 19.36 -15.03
C MET A 866 42.53 18.99 -14.75
N ILE A 867 43.19 19.82 -13.96
CA ILE A 867 44.52 19.54 -13.41
C ILE A 867 44.39 19.47 -11.90
N ARG A 868 44.87 18.37 -11.34
CA ARG A 868 44.99 18.16 -9.90
C ARG A 868 46.44 18.27 -9.49
N ASP A 869 46.73 18.96 -8.40
CA ASP A 869 48.06 18.93 -7.81
C ASP A 869 48.36 17.56 -7.19
N THR A 870 49.58 17.38 -6.66
CA THR A 870 50.01 16.12 -6.02
C THR A 870 49.21 15.73 -4.77
N TYR A 871 48.39 16.64 -4.23
CA TYR A 871 47.50 16.40 -3.08
C TYR A 871 46.04 16.17 -3.50
N GLY A 872 45.74 16.19 -4.81
CA GLY A 872 44.41 15.90 -5.37
C GLY A 872 43.50 17.12 -5.53
N LYS A 873 43.96 18.33 -5.16
CA LYS A 873 43.17 19.56 -5.27
C LYS A 873 43.16 20.06 -6.72
N THR A 874 41.99 20.48 -7.21
CA THR A 874 41.88 21.08 -8.55
C THR A 874 42.56 22.44 -8.57
N VAL A 875 43.54 22.59 -9.44
CA VAL A 875 44.41 23.77 -9.54
C VAL A 875 44.31 24.45 -10.91
N GLY A 876 43.63 23.82 -11.87
CA GLY A 876 43.23 24.44 -13.11
C GLY A 876 42.14 23.63 -13.80
N ASN A 877 41.22 24.30 -14.49
CA ASN A 877 40.23 23.65 -15.35
C ASN A 877 39.97 24.49 -16.62
N CYS A 878 39.55 23.84 -17.69
CA CYS A 878 39.13 24.51 -18.92
C CYS A 878 38.22 23.58 -19.75
N ARG A 879 37.37 24.15 -20.60
CA ARG A 879 36.55 23.39 -21.56
C ARG A 879 37.32 23.14 -22.84
N LEU A 880 37.22 21.92 -23.36
CA LEU A 880 37.80 21.47 -24.61
C LEU A 880 36.67 21.10 -25.57
N THR A 881 36.70 21.64 -26.78
CA THR A 881 35.77 21.30 -27.86
C THR A 881 36.55 20.60 -28.97
N THR A 882 36.16 19.38 -29.32
CA THR A 882 36.74 18.63 -30.46
C THR A 882 35.76 18.63 -31.64
N LEU A 883 36.29 18.87 -32.84
CA LEU A 883 35.54 18.89 -34.11
C LEU A 883 35.57 17.54 -34.82
#